data_AF-A0AAJ6DLR8-F1
#
_entry.id   AF-A0AAJ6DLR8-F1
#
_cell.length_a   1.000
_cell.length_b   1.000
_cell.length_c   1.000
_cell.angle_alpha   90.00
_cell.angle_beta   90.00
_cell.angle_gamma   90.00
#
_symmetry.space_group_name_H-M   'P 1'
#
loop_
_entity.id
_entity.type
_entity.pdbx_description
1 polymer ?
#
loop_
_entity_poly.entity_id
_entity_poly.type
_entity_poly.pdbx_seq_one_letter_code
_entity_poly.pdbx_strand_id
1 'polypeptide(L)'
;MQTSSDRHEYPAHWEADVVLRDGGTARVRPITVDDAERLVSFYEQVSDESKYYRFFAPYPRLSAKDVHRFTHHDFVDRVGLAATVGGEFVATVRYDRIGAGGTPASAPADEAEVAFLVQDAHQGRGVASALLEHIAAVARERGIRRFAAEVLPANTKMIKVFMDAGYTQKRSFEDGVVRLEFDLEPTDRSLAVQYAREHRAEARSVQRLLQPGSVAVVGTGRTPGGVGRSVLGNIRDAGFPGRLYAVNKAFPEDQKELDGVPARRSVRDIDGPVDLAVVAVPAEHVPEVVTECGEHGVQGLVVVSAGYADSGPDGRERQRALVRHARTYGMRIIGPNAFGIINTSPDVRLNASLAPEMPRPGRIGLFAQSGAIGIALLSRLHRRGGGVTGVTGVSTFVSSGNRADVSGNDVLQYWYDDPETDVALMYLESIGNPRKFTRLARRTAAAKPLVVVQGARHGGAAPQGHAVRATRLPHATVSALLRQAGVIRVDTITDLVDAGLLLARQPLPAGPRVAILGNSESLGLLTYDACLAEGLRPHPPRDLTTAASAGDFHAALSRALADDTCDAVVVTAIPTLGEGAAGDAALAEALRSAAAAVPTKPVLVVHVELGGLAQALSAATSTAPQALRPPDEPAPDDTPRPTAPDPGPQTPPSAGRPASRPPGSRPAGPPPSVAPSPVPPPVAPRAPAEEARLIPAYPAAERAVRALGQAVSYAQWRRDALDPGRVPEYENIDEKGAAQQIAGHLARGQGLTLGMRETCELLGRYGIRVHRALPAPAPDDAVSAARAIGYPVALKATAPHLRHRADLGGVRLDLADEEQLRRAYDELTELFGKPAELRPVVQGMAPRGVDTVVRAVIDPAAGAVLSFGLAGAATQLLGDMSHRLIPVTDRDATSLIRSVRTAPLLFGWRGSAPVDAAALEELLLRVSRLVDDHPEVVAVTLEPVVVAPHGLSVLGASVRLAPPPARDDLGPRTLPAY
;
A
#
# COMPACT_ATOMS: atom_id res chain seq x y z
N MET A 1 2.45 26.99 44.97
CA MET A 1 1.56 27.78 44.11
C MET A 1 2.31 27.99 42.80
N GLN A 2 2.07 27.15 41.79
CA GLN A 2 2.70 27.28 40.46
C GLN A 2 2.06 28.48 39.74
N THR A 3 2.87 29.38 39.19
CA THR A 3 2.44 30.51 38.36
C THR A 3 1.88 30.01 37.04
N SER A 4 0.96 30.76 36.40
CA SER A 4 0.35 30.34 35.12
C SER A 4 1.33 30.30 33.94
N SER A 5 2.61 30.63 34.15
CA SER A 5 3.69 30.58 33.18
C SER A 5 4.33 29.20 33.00
N ASP A 6 4.14 28.26 33.95
CA ASP A 6 4.78 26.93 33.92
C ASP A 6 3.91 25.82 33.28
N ARG A 7 2.65 26.13 32.93
CA ARG A 7 1.74 25.18 32.28
C ARG A 7 2.02 25.10 30.79
N HIS A 8 2.96 24.23 30.43
CA HIS A 8 3.13 23.80 29.04
C HIS A 8 1.85 23.06 28.58
N GLU A 9 1.30 23.45 27.43
CA GLU A 9 0.07 22.87 26.88
C GLU A 9 0.27 21.38 26.56
N TYR A 10 -0.71 20.55 26.91
CA TYR A 10 -0.64 19.11 26.68
C TYR A 10 -0.60 18.81 25.18
N PRO A 11 0.43 18.12 24.66
CA PRO A 11 0.59 17.88 23.23
C PRO A 11 -0.28 16.69 22.77
N ALA A 12 -1.59 16.94 22.63
CA ALA A 12 -2.57 15.92 22.26
C ALA A 12 -2.28 15.22 20.92
N HIS A 13 -1.57 15.89 20.00
CA HIS A 13 -1.19 15.31 18.70
C HIS A 13 -0.10 14.23 18.79
N TRP A 14 0.55 14.05 19.95
CA TRP A 14 1.48 12.95 20.18
C TRP A 14 0.80 11.64 20.59
N GLU A 15 -0.50 11.68 20.88
CA GLU A 15 -1.23 10.47 21.21
C GLU A 15 -1.48 9.60 19.97
N ALA A 16 -1.25 8.31 20.11
CA ALA A 16 -1.42 7.36 19.02
C ALA A 16 -1.84 5.99 19.52
N ASP A 17 -2.69 5.31 18.74
CA ASP A 17 -2.89 3.87 18.93
C ASP A 17 -1.91 3.13 18.03
N VAL A 18 -1.26 2.09 18.57
CA VAL A 18 -0.24 1.32 17.83
C VAL A 18 -0.61 -0.15 17.82
N VAL A 19 -0.26 -0.85 16.74
CA VAL A 19 -0.36 -2.31 16.68
C VAL A 19 0.96 -2.92 17.15
N LEU A 20 0.87 -3.80 18.13
CA LEU A 20 1.97 -4.54 18.71
C LEU A 20 2.31 -5.78 17.88
N ARG A 21 3.47 -6.38 18.15
CA ARG A 21 4.00 -7.53 17.38
C ARG A 21 3.10 -8.77 17.48
N ASP A 22 2.35 -8.89 18.56
CA ASP A 22 1.36 -9.96 18.78
C ASP A 22 0.01 -9.70 18.08
N GLY A 23 -0.17 -8.53 17.45
CA GLY A 23 -1.40 -8.10 16.80
C GLY A 23 -2.37 -7.34 17.72
N GLY A 24 -2.08 -7.21 19.01
CA GLY A 24 -2.85 -6.38 19.94
C GLY A 24 -2.60 -4.88 19.76
N THR A 25 -3.40 -4.05 20.41
CA THR A 25 -3.19 -2.59 20.42
C THR A 25 -2.67 -2.06 21.75
N ALA A 26 -1.99 -0.92 21.70
CA ALA A 26 -1.66 -0.12 22.88
C ALA A 26 -1.83 1.38 22.55
N ARG A 27 -2.15 2.19 23.55
CA ARG A 27 -2.20 3.65 23.42
C ARG A 27 -0.86 4.23 23.85
N VAL A 28 -0.19 4.96 22.97
CA VAL A 28 0.96 5.81 23.32
C VAL A 28 0.45 7.21 23.62
N ARG A 29 0.84 7.80 24.75
CA ARG A 29 0.50 9.18 25.11
C ARG A 29 1.55 9.83 26.01
N PRO A 30 1.62 11.17 26.07
CA PRO A 30 2.41 11.88 27.07
C PRO A 30 2.03 11.51 28.51
N ILE A 31 3.04 11.42 29.38
CA ILE A 31 2.87 11.22 30.82
C ILE A 31 2.51 12.56 31.45
N THR A 32 1.47 12.60 32.29
CA THR A 32 1.03 13.80 33.00
C THR A 32 1.27 13.67 34.50
N VAL A 33 1.07 14.78 35.23
CA VAL A 33 1.16 14.82 36.69
C VAL A 33 0.15 13.88 37.38
N ASP A 34 -0.97 13.59 36.73
CA ASP A 34 -2.04 12.71 37.24
C ASP A 34 -1.69 11.22 37.14
N ASP A 35 -0.58 10.87 36.48
CA ASP A 35 -0.13 9.49 36.32
C ASP A 35 0.77 8.99 37.46
N ALA A 36 0.95 9.78 38.53
CA ALA A 36 1.82 9.42 39.64
C ALA A 36 1.50 8.03 40.23
N GLU A 37 0.22 7.75 40.50
CA GLU A 37 -0.21 6.46 41.04
C GLU A 37 -0.05 5.32 40.02
N ARG A 38 -0.39 5.57 38.75
CA ARG A 38 -0.21 4.59 37.66
C ARG A 38 1.26 4.21 37.47
N LEU A 39 2.15 5.19 37.55
CA LEU A 39 3.59 4.98 37.44
C LEU A 39 4.12 4.13 38.59
N VAL A 40 3.66 4.37 39.82
CA VAL A 40 4.03 3.57 41.00
C VAL A 40 3.51 2.14 40.86
N SER A 41 2.23 1.95 40.53
CA SER A 41 1.62 0.63 40.27
C SER A 41 2.39 -0.15 39.20
N PHE A 42 2.69 0.49 38.07
CA PHE A 42 3.52 -0.11 37.02
C PHE A 42 4.90 -0.50 37.52
N TYR A 43 5.57 0.37 38.29
CA TYR A 43 6.91 0.11 38.81
C TYR A 43 6.96 -1.11 39.74
N GLU A 44 5.93 -1.29 40.56
CA GLU A 44 5.80 -2.44 41.46
C GLU A 44 5.66 -3.77 40.71
N GLN A 45 5.06 -3.74 39.50
CA GLN A 45 4.88 -4.92 38.65
C GLN A 45 6.09 -5.26 37.78
N VAL A 46 7.12 -4.40 37.74
CA VAL A 46 8.37 -4.65 37.01
C VAL A 46 9.31 -5.49 37.88
N SER A 47 9.99 -6.47 37.26
CA SER A 47 10.97 -7.32 37.95
C SER A 47 12.18 -6.53 38.44
N ASP A 48 12.82 -7.02 39.51
CA ASP A 48 14.04 -6.42 40.06
C ASP A 48 15.20 -6.44 39.06
N GLU A 49 15.25 -7.44 38.16
CA GLU A 49 16.21 -7.49 37.06
C GLU A 49 16.00 -6.34 36.08
N SER A 50 14.76 -6.11 35.64
CA SER A 50 14.42 -5.00 34.74
C SER A 50 14.69 -3.63 35.38
N LYS A 51 14.45 -3.49 36.70
CA LYS A 51 14.82 -2.29 37.47
C LYS A 51 16.34 -2.11 37.52
N TYR A 52 17.09 -3.17 37.84
CA TYR A 52 18.55 -3.14 37.89
C TYR A 52 19.15 -2.73 36.54
N TYR A 53 18.67 -3.29 35.43
CA TYR A 53 19.13 -2.89 34.10
C TYR A 53 18.83 -1.44 33.73
N ARG A 54 17.80 -0.84 34.32
CA ARG A 54 17.41 0.56 34.04
C ARG A 54 18.17 1.57 34.91
N PHE A 55 18.38 1.26 36.18
CA PHE A 55 18.96 2.22 37.15
C PHE A 55 20.41 1.90 37.53
N PHE A 56 20.96 0.81 37.01
CA PHE A 56 22.33 0.32 37.26
C PHE A 56 22.64 0.05 38.74
N ALA A 57 21.59 -0.04 39.57
CA ALA A 57 21.67 -0.29 41.00
C ALA A 57 20.36 -0.95 41.49
N PRO A 58 20.38 -1.64 42.65
CA PRO A 58 19.16 -2.11 43.31
C PRO A 58 18.23 -0.93 43.62
N TYR A 59 17.10 -0.86 42.91
CA TYR A 59 16.14 0.25 43.01
C TYR A 59 14.73 -0.32 43.28
N PRO A 60 14.45 -0.81 44.49
CA PRO A 60 13.23 -1.59 44.73
C PRO A 60 11.94 -0.75 44.65
N ARG A 61 12.00 0.56 44.96
CA ARG A 61 10.87 1.49 44.95
C ARG A 61 11.30 2.86 44.45
N LEU A 62 10.36 3.60 43.86
CA LEU A 62 10.57 5.00 43.49
C LEU A 62 10.43 5.91 44.71
N SER A 63 11.33 6.88 44.88
CA SER A 63 11.16 7.93 45.88
C SER A 63 10.10 8.96 45.42
N ALA A 64 9.54 9.74 46.35
CA ALA A 64 8.62 10.83 45.98
C ALA A 64 9.24 11.83 44.99
N LYS A 65 10.57 12.04 45.08
CA LYS A 65 11.33 12.88 44.15
C LYS A 65 11.40 12.27 42.75
N ASP A 66 11.56 10.95 42.64
CA ASP A 66 11.58 10.26 41.34
C ASP A 66 10.21 10.27 40.69
N VAL A 67 9.16 9.98 41.46
CA VAL A 67 7.77 10.04 40.97
C VAL A 67 7.48 11.44 40.42
N HIS A 68 7.83 12.49 41.17
CA HIS A 68 7.68 13.86 40.70
C HIS A 68 8.50 14.12 39.42
N ARG A 69 9.78 13.74 39.40
CA ARG A 69 10.66 13.91 38.22
C ARG A 69 10.12 13.19 36.99
N PHE A 70 9.48 12.03 37.17
CA PHE A 70 9.05 11.15 36.08
C PHE A 70 7.62 11.43 35.61
N THR A 71 6.89 12.35 36.24
CA THR A 71 5.54 12.78 35.82
C THR A 71 5.47 14.27 35.44
N HIS A 72 6.40 15.10 35.92
CA HIS A 72 6.47 16.52 35.62
C HIS A 72 7.47 16.78 34.49
N HIS A 73 6.96 16.79 33.26
CA HIS A 73 7.67 17.05 32.01
C HIS A 73 7.27 18.43 31.47
N ASP A 74 8.20 19.14 30.83
CA ASP A 74 7.96 20.44 30.17
C ASP A 74 7.51 20.28 28.70
N PHE A 75 7.55 19.07 28.16
CA PHE A 75 7.22 18.75 26.76
C PHE A 75 8.13 19.44 25.72
N VAL A 76 9.30 19.93 26.13
CA VAL A 76 10.29 20.63 25.29
C VAL A 76 11.69 20.05 25.44
N ASP A 77 12.26 20.11 26.64
CA ASP A 77 13.59 19.61 26.98
C ASP A 77 13.51 18.28 27.73
N ARG A 78 12.40 18.05 28.44
CA ARG A 78 12.12 16.82 29.16
C ARG A 78 10.77 16.28 28.71
N VAL A 79 10.78 15.11 28.10
CA VAL A 79 9.57 14.47 27.56
C VAL A 79 9.46 13.05 28.08
N GLY A 80 8.25 12.67 28.49
CA GLY A 80 7.91 11.29 28.81
C GLY A 80 6.64 10.83 28.09
N LEU A 81 6.71 9.64 27.51
CA LEU A 81 5.57 8.93 26.92
C LEU A 81 5.35 7.61 27.65
N ALA A 82 4.09 7.22 27.81
CA ALA A 82 3.68 5.90 28.29
C ALA A 82 2.94 5.15 27.19
N ALA A 83 3.17 3.84 27.13
CA ALA A 83 2.28 2.92 26.44
C ALA A 83 1.30 2.33 27.45
N THR A 84 0.01 2.35 27.14
CA THR A 84 -1.05 1.84 28.03
C THR A 84 -1.92 0.79 27.37
N VAL A 85 -2.40 -0.15 28.18
CA VAL A 85 -3.39 -1.18 27.84
C VAL A 85 -4.36 -1.28 29.02
N GLY A 86 -5.66 -1.20 28.78
CA GLY A 86 -6.69 -1.10 29.82
C GLY A 86 -6.62 0.21 30.62
N GLY A 87 -5.90 1.23 30.13
CA GLY A 87 -5.59 2.45 30.87
C GLY A 87 -4.36 2.33 31.79
N GLU A 88 -3.84 1.12 32.00
CA GLU A 88 -2.67 0.84 32.83
C GLU A 88 -1.36 0.98 32.05
N PHE A 89 -0.30 1.42 32.72
CA PHE A 89 1.03 1.55 32.11
C PHE A 89 1.64 0.17 31.89
N VAL A 90 2.07 -0.10 30.65
CA VAL A 90 2.79 -1.33 30.31
C VAL A 90 4.25 -1.07 29.93
N ALA A 91 4.56 0.18 29.56
CA ALA A 91 5.91 0.67 29.34
C ALA A 91 5.97 2.20 29.40
N THR A 92 7.16 2.73 29.69
CA THR A 92 7.46 4.16 29.64
C THR A 92 8.75 4.41 28.86
N VAL A 93 8.83 5.55 28.18
CA VAL A 93 10.04 6.08 27.56
C VAL A 93 10.16 7.55 27.91
N ARG A 94 11.39 8.01 28.18
CA ARG A 94 11.66 9.41 28.50
C ARG A 94 12.94 9.86 27.81
N TYR A 95 13.01 11.13 27.44
CA TYR A 95 14.28 11.78 27.16
C TYR A 95 14.44 13.07 27.96
N ASP A 96 15.70 13.38 28.29
CA ASP A 96 16.14 14.66 28.83
C ASP A 96 17.18 15.24 27.84
N ARG A 97 17.03 16.51 27.40
CA ARG A 97 17.99 17.17 26.50
C ARG A 97 19.32 17.40 27.20
N ILE A 98 20.42 17.09 26.51
CA ILE A 98 21.78 17.17 27.05
C ILE A 98 22.71 18.00 26.17
N GLY A 99 23.70 18.63 26.81
CA GLY A 99 24.79 19.34 26.15
C GLY A 99 26.00 18.45 25.88
N ALA A 100 27.06 19.04 25.31
CA ALA A 100 28.34 18.37 25.12
C ALA A 100 28.95 17.99 26.48
N GLY A 101 28.76 16.72 26.89
CA GLY A 101 29.19 16.19 28.19
C GLY A 101 28.08 15.56 29.03
N GLY A 102 26.84 15.43 28.53
CA GLY A 102 25.76 14.71 29.24
C GLY A 102 25.05 15.52 30.32
N THR A 103 25.36 16.81 30.48
CA THR A 103 24.67 17.70 31.42
C THR A 103 23.33 18.17 30.86
N PRO A 104 22.29 18.37 31.69
CA PRO A 104 21.02 18.94 31.25
C PRO A 104 21.21 20.25 30.48
N ALA A 105 20.54 20.39 29.34
CA ALA A 105 20.64 21.56 28.47
C ALA A 105 19.28 21.95 27.87
N SER A 106 19.23 23.14 27.27
CA SER A 106 18.10 23.62 26.47
C SER A 106 18.56 23.89 25.03
N ALA A 107 17.62 24.23 24.13
CA ALA A 107 17.97 24.67 22.77
C ALA A 107 19.06 25.78 22.80
N PRO A 108 20.07 25.75 21.91
CA PRO A 108 20.13 25.03 20.64
C PRO A 108 20.82 23.66 20.69
N ALA A 109 21.05 23.06 21.87
CA ALA A 109 21.61 21.71 21.95
C ALA A 109 20.72 20.70 21.21
N ASP A 110 21.30 19.80 20.41
CA ASP A 110 20.56 18.89 19.53
C ASP A 110 20.68 17.39 19.91
N GLU A 111 21.13 17.11 21.13
CA GLU A 111 21.29 15.77 21.69
C GLU A 111 20.37 15.56 22.91
N ALA A 112 19.84 14.35 23.09
CA ALA A 112 19.08 13.97 24.27
C ALA A 112 19.43 12.56 24.76
N GLU A 113 19.46 12.37 26.07
CA GLU A 113 19.58 11.05 26.69
C GLU A 113 18.21 10.38 26.72
N VAL A 114 18.08 9.16 26.18
CA VAL A 114 16.81 8.41 26.12
C VAL A 114 16.84 7.18 27.01
N ALA A 115 15.74 6.90 27.69
CA ALA A 115 15.64 5.73 28.56
C ALA A 115 14.25 5.09 28.59
N PHE A 116 14.23 3.76 28.74
CA PHE A 116 13.03 2.92 28.60
C PHE A 116 12.82 2.03 29.82
N LEU A 117 11.57 1.77 30.18
CA LEU A 117 11.20 0.73 31.14
C LEU A 117 9.96 -0.01 30.61
N VAL A 118 10.01 -1.33 30.55
CA VAL A 118 8.93 -2.19 30.02
C VAL A 118 8.62 -3.27 31.03
N GLN A 119 7.35 -3.45 31.36
CA GLN A 119 6.90 -4.54 32.24
C GLN A 119 7.19 -5.90 31.60
N ASP A 120 7.67 -6.84 32.40
CA ASP A 120 8.16 -8.15 31.94
C ASP A 120 7.09 -8.94 31.17
N ALA A 121 5.83 -8.92 31.62
CA ALA A 121 4.68 -9.54 30.94
C ALA A 121 4.39 -8.96 29.54
N HIS A 122 4.91 -7.76 29.24
CA HIS A 122 4.73 -7.07 27.97
C HIS A 122 6.00 -7.06 27.09
N GLN A 123 7.10 -7.66 27.56
CA GLN A 123 8.32 -7.81 26.76
C GLN A 123 8.08 -8.75 25.56
N GLY A 124 8.83 -8.54 24.47
CA GLY A 124 8.67 -9.32 23.23
C GLY A 124 7.48 -8.92 22.34
N ARG A 125 6.52 -8.15 22.87
CA ARG A 125 5.36 -7.61 22.12
C ARG A 125 5.72 -6.39 21.24
N GLY A 126 6.98 -5.97 21.24
CA GLY A 126 7.46 -4.85 20.41
C GLY A 126 7.08 -3.46 20.94
N VAL A 127 6.70 -3.33 22.21
CA VAL A 127 6.31 -2.05 22.85
C VAL A 127 7.47 -1.05 22.86
N ALA A 128 8.67 -1.48 23.25
CA ALA A 128 9.86 -0.61 23.27
C ALA A 128 10.17 -0.01 21.90
N SER A 129 10.10 -0.81 20.83
CA SER A 129 10.29 -0.32 19.46
C SER A 129 9.22 0.70 19.06
N ALA A 130 7.95 0.48 19.45
CA ALA A 130 6.88 1.45 19.20
C ALA A 130 7.17 2.77 19.92
N LEU A 131 7.49 2.71 21.21
CA LEU A 131 7.82 3.88 22.01
C LEU A 131 9.05 4.62 21.47
N LEU A 132 10.07 3.90 21.00
CA LEU A 132 11.26 4.50 20.40
C LEU A 132 10.93 5.28 19.12
N GLU A 133 10.09 4.71 18.24
CA GLU A 133 9.63 5.39 17.03
C GLU A 133 8.88 6.68 17.37
N HIS A 134 8.00 6.65 18.39
CA HIS A 134 7.20 7.82 18.79
C HIS A 134 8.05 8.89 19.47
N ILE A 135 8.88 8.52 20.44
CA ILE A 135 9.72 9.48 21.15
C ILE A 135 10.74 10.13 20.20
N ALA A 136 11.23 9.39 19.19
CA ALA A 136 12.11 9.94 18.17
C ALA A 136 11.40 10.99 17.31
N ALA A 137 10.16 10.73 16.89
CA ALA A 137 9.36 11.72 16.16
C ALA A 137 9.10 12.98 16.99
N VAL A 138 8.80 12.82 18.28
CA VAL A 138 8.63 13.93 19.22
C VAL A 138 9.92 14.73 19.40
N ALA A 139 11.06 14.06 19.54
CA ALA A 139 12.36 14.71 19.71
C ALA A 139 12.75 15.52 18.47
N ARG A 140 12.49 15.02 17.26
CA ARG A 140 12.69 15.78 16.01
C ARG A 140 11.83 17.04 15.95
N GLU A 141 10.57 16.98 16.38
CA GLU A 141 9.69 18.16 16.47
C GLU A 141 10.27 19.22 17.43
N ARG A 142 11.11 18.82 18.39
CA ARG A 142 11.80 19.69 19.34
C ARG A 142 13.26 20.00 18.95
N GLY A 143 13.66 19.73 17.71
CA GLY A 143 14.98 20.07 17.18
C GLY A 143 16.13 19.19 17.70
N ILE A 144 15.82 18.04 18.32
CA ILE A 144 16.82 17.02 18.64
C ILE A 144 17.16 16.28 17.35
N ARG A 145 18.45 16.13 17.07
CA ARG A 145 18.97 15.33 15.95
C ARG A 145 19.50 13.99 16.39
N ARG A 146 19.95 13.86 17.64
CA ARG A 146 20.58 12.62 18.12
C ARG A 146 20.10 12.18 19.50
N PHE A 147 19.99 10.88 19.68
CA PHE A 147 19.85 10.26 20.99
C PHE A 147 21.13 9.60 21.45
N ALA A 148 21.40 9.71 22.75
CA ALA A 148 22.37 8.92 23.47
C ALA A 148 21.64 7.97 24.45
N ALA A 149 22.12 6.74 24.57
CA ALA A 149 21.61 5.78 25.54
C ALA A 149 22.75 5.00 26.18
N GLU A 150 22.70 4.81 27.49
CA GLU A 150 23.60 3.92 28.22
C GLU A 150 22.88 2.62 28.57
N VAL A 151 23.52 1.50 28.30
CA VAL A 151 22.95 0.16 28.55
C VAL A 151 24.01 -0.74 29.15
N LEU A 152 23.67 -1.50 30.20
CA LEU A 152 24.58 -2.51 30.75
C LEU A 152 24.87 -3.59 29.69
N PRO A 153 26.13 -4.07 29.56
CA PRO A 153 26.50 -5.11 28.60
C PRO A 153 25.66 -6.40 28.72
N ALA A 154 25.16 -6.71 29.91
CA ALA A 154 24.32 -7.88 30.16
C ALA A 154 22.91 -7.76 29.54
N ASN A 155 22.41 -6.54 29.27
CA ASN A 155 21.07 -6.31 28.71
C ASN A 155 21.08 -6.45 27.18
N THR A 156 21.35 -7.66 26.72
CA THR A 156 21.39 -8.02 25.29
C THR A 156 20.06 -7.76 24.57
N LYS A 157 18.93 -7.85 25.28
CA LYS A 157 17.59 -7.54 24.74
C LYS A 157 17.48 -6.08 24.32
N MET A 158 17.85 -5.14 25.19
CA MET A 158 17.81 -3.70 24.86
C MET A 158 18.85 -3.32 23.81
N ILE A 159 20.06 -3.87 23.90
CA ILE A 159 21.08 -3.67 22.85
C ILE A 159 20.54 -4.09 21.49
N LYS A 160 19.85 -5.24 21.41
CA LYS A 160 19.20 -5.68 20.17
C LYS A 160 18.11 -4.73 19.68
N VAL A 161 17.26 -4.20 20.56
CA VAL A 161 16.22 -3.22 20.17
C VAL A 161 16.84 -1.98 19.52
N PHE A 162 17.93 -1.47 20.09
CA PHE A 162 18.68 -0.34 19.54
C PHE A 162 19.40 -0.71 18.23
N MET A 163 20.13 -1.83 18.19
CA MET A 163 20.79 -2.29 16.96
C MET A 163 19.80 -2.50 15.82
N ASP A 164 18.66 -3.15 16.09
CA ASP A 164 17.58 -3.37 15.12
C ASP A 164 16.92 -2.05 14.70
N ALA A 165 17.03 -0.97 15.49
CA ALA A 165 16.57 0.36 15.12
C ALA A 165 17.62 1.17 14.33
N GLY A 166 18.82 0.61 14.11
CA GLY A 166 19.88 1.22 13.27
C GLY A 166 20.97 1.98 14.03
N TYR A 167 21.13 1.75 15.35
CA TYR A 167 22.07 2.48 16.20
C TYR A 167 23.52 2.07 15.92
N THR A 168 24.45 3.03 15.89
CA THR A 168 25.86 2.73 15.64
C THR A 168 26.56 2.53 16.97
N GLN A 169 27.17 1.35 17.16
CA GLN A 169 27.87 1.04 18.40
C GLN A 169 29.23 1.73 18.44
N LYS A 170 29.35 2.87 19.13
CA LYS A 170 30.65 3.36 19.60
C LYS A 170 30.95 2.66 20.92
N ARG A 171 31.80 1.62 20.87
CA ARG A 171 32.27 0.95 22.09
C ARG A 171 33.29 1.85 22.79
N SER A 172 32.83 2.75 23.64
CA SER A 172 33.64 3.17 24.80
C SER A 172 33.26 2.25 25.96
N PHE A 173 34.22 1.45 26.41
CA PHE A 173 34.11 0.79 27.71
C PHE A 173 34.63 1.80 28.74
N GLU A 174 33.80 2.77 29.08
CA GLU A 174 34.03 3.64 30.23
C GLU A 174 33.03 3.21 31.31
N ASP A 175 33.52 2.98 32.52
CA ASP A 175 32.73 2.67 33.72
C ASP A 175 31.75 1.46 33.62
N GLY A 176 32.00 0.50 32.71
CA GLY A 176 31.26 -0.77 32.64
C GLY A 176 29.91 -0.71 31.93
N VAL A 177 29.57 0.40 31.27
CA VAL A 177 28.35 0.58 30.46
C VAL A 177 28.67 0.60 28.96
N VAL A 178 27.68 0.29 28.12
CA VAL A 178 27.75 0.44 26.66
C VAL A 178 27.00 1.72 26.28
N ARG A 179 27.72 2.72 25.76
CA ARG A 179 27.10 3.93 25.19
C ARG A 179 26.71 3.70 23.74
N LEU A 180 25.47 4.06 23.39
CA LEU A 180 24.89 3.95 22.06
C LEU A 180 24.45 5.33 21.58
N GLU A 181 24.76 5.67 20.33
CA GLU A 181 24.36 6.92 19.68
C GLU A 181 23.45 6.64 18.47
N PHE A 182 22.45 7.48 18.26
CA PHE A 182 21.49 7.37 17.16
C PHE A 182 21.13 8.69 16.54
N ASP A 183 21.27 8.75 15.23
CA ASP A 183 20.73 9.83 14.41
C ASP A 183 19.22 9.64 14.23
N LEU A 184 18.46 10.70 14.48
CA LEU A 184 17.01 10.70 14.35
C LEU A 184 16.56 10.93 12.90
N GLU A 185 17.46 11.35 12.01
CA GLU A 185 17.16 11.50 10.59
C GLU A 185 16.86 10.12 9.96
N PRO A 186 15.66 9.93 9.36
CA PRO A 186 15.31 8.64 8.77
C PRO A 186 16.25 8.26 7.63
N THR A 187 16.89 7.10 7.75
CA THR A 187 17.64 6.45 6.66
C THR A 187 16.76 5.42 5.95
N ASP A 188 17.04 5.10 4.69
CA ASP A 188 16.34 4.04 3.93
C ASP A 188 16.28 2.71 4.69
N ARG A 189 17.39 2.36 5.37
CA ARG A 189 17.47 1.17 6.20
C ARG A 189 16.52 1.24 7.40
N SER A 190 16.46 2.38 8.08
CA SER A 190 15.56 2.56 9.24
C SER A 190 14.09 2.51 8.84
N LEU A 191 13.73 3.11 7.70
CA LEU A 191 12.39 3.07 7.12
C LEU A 191 12.01 1.65 6.71
N ALA A 192 12.90 0.91 6.04
CA ALA A 192 12.65 -0.48 5.66
C ALA A 192 12.36 -1.37 6.88
N VAL A 193 13.11 -1.19 7.98
CA VAL A 193 12.85 -1.92 9.23
C VAL A 193 11.51 -1.53 9.84
N GLN A 194 11.21 -0.23 9.91
CA GLN A 194 9.93 0.28 10.41
C GLN A 194 8.77 -0.33 9.63
N TYR A 195 8.85 -0.32 8.30
CA TYR A 195 7.86 -0.90 7.40
C TYR A 195 7.71 -2.41 7.58
N ALA A 196 8.81 -3.15 7.77
CA ALA A 196 8.76 -4.58 8.06
C ALA A 196 8.15 -4.90 9.43
N ARG A 197 8.25 -3.99 10.41
CA ARG A 197 7.60 -4.12 11.73
C ARG A 197 6.11 -3.81 11.64
N GLU A 198 5.74 -2.71 10.96
CA GLU A 198 4.36 -2.35 10.64
C GLU A 198 3.64 -3.53 9.98
N HIS A 199 4.27 -4.11 8.95
CA HIS A 199 3.76 -5.27 8.22
C HIS A 199 3.45 -6.45 9.12
N ARG A 200 4.45 -6.93 9.88
CA ARG A 200 4.27 -8.11 10.74
C ARG A 200 3.21 -7.89 11.81
N ALA A 201 3.15 -6.69 12.40
CA ALA A 201 2.19 -6.35 13.43
C ALA A 201 0.76 -6.31 12.88
N GLU A 202 0.53 -5.62 11.75
CA GLU A 202 -0.79 -5.50 11.13
C GLU A 202 -1.27 -6.83 10.52
N ALA A 203 -0.40 -7.57 9.84
CA ALA A 203 -0.73 -8.90 9.33
C ALA A 203 -1.17 -9.84 10.46
N ARG A 204 -0.44 -9.86 11.59
CA ARG A 204 -0.80 -10.65 12.77
C ARG A 204 -2.12 -10.18 13.40
N SER A 205 -2.35 -8.88 13.43
CA SER A 205 -3.59 -8.28 13.92
C SER A 205 -4.82 -8.67 13.09
N VAL A 206 -4.68 -8.93 11.80
CA VAL A 206 -5.77 -9.44 10.96
C VAL A 206 -5.88 -10.95 11.08
N GLN A 207 -4.74 -11.66 11.12
CA GLN A 207 -4.70 -13.11 11.28
C GLN A 207 -5.50 -13.59 12.50
N ARG A 208 -5.34 -12.93 13.66
CA ARG A 208 -6.09 -13.29 14.88
C ARG A 208 -7.62 -13.17 14.74
N LEU A 209 -8.10 -12.33 13.82
CA LEU A 209 -9.53 -12.18 13.53
C LEU A 209 -10.02 -13.28 12.60
N LEU A 210 -9.18 -13.68 11.63
CA LEU A 210 -9.51 -14.66 10.60
C LEU A 210 -9.22 -16.11 11.00
N GLN A 211 -8.41 -16.34 12.02
CA GLN A 211 -8.01 -17.66 12.52
C GLN A 211 -8.21 -17.79 14.05
N PRO A 212 -9.41 -17.51 14.59
CA PRO A 212 -9.66 -17.65 16.02
C PRO A 212 -9.76 -19.13 16.43
N GLY A 213 -9.29 -19.47 17.62
CA GLY A 213 -9.50 -20.77 18.26
C GLY A 213 -10.80 -20.83 19.08
N SER A 214 -11.37 -19.68 19.43
CA SER A 214 -12.66 -19.59 20.12
C SER A 214 -13.47 -18.36 19.70
N VAL A 215 -14.79 -18.53 19.57
CA VAL A 215 -15.72 -17.49 19.11
C VAL A 215 -16.93 -17.40 20.05
N ALA A 216 -17.27 -16.18 20.47
CA ALA A 216 -18.51 -15.88 21.18
C ALA A 216 -19.46 -15.07 20.29
N VAL A 217 -20.71 -15.50 20.15
CA VAL A 217 -21.73 -14.75 19.39
C VAL A 217 -22.68 -14.07 20.37
N VAL A 218 -22.58 -12.76 20.48
CA VAL A 218 -23.34 -11.92 21.40
C VAL A 218 -24.59 -11.38 20.71
N GLY A 219 -25.76 -11.56 21.32
CA GLY A 219 -27.06 -11.19 20.74
C GLY A 219 -27.78 -12.36 20.06
N THR A 220 -27.49 -13.60 20.46
CA THR A 220 -28.21 -14.79 20.00
C THR A 220 -29.60 -14.84 20.63
N GLY A 221 -30.61 -14.31 19.92
CA GLY A 221 -32.01 -14.32 20.38
C GLY A 221 -32.59 -15.73 20.55
N ARG A 222 -33.68 -15.85 21.32
CA ARG A 222 -34.39 -17.13 21.50
C ARG A 222 -35.18 -17.54 20.25
N THR A 223 -35.74 -16.56 19.54
CA THR A 223 -36.53 -16.77 18.32
C THR A 223 -35.61 -17.04 17.13
N PRO A 224 -35.86 -18.09 16.33
CA PRO A 224 -35.14 -18.31 15.08
C PRO A 224 -35.21 -17.09 14.14
N GLY A 225 -34.13 -16.83 13.39
CA GLY A 225 -34.09 -15.79 12.35
C GLY A 225 -33.45 -14.44 12.74
N GLY A 226 -33.13 -14.21 14.01
CA GLY A 226 -32.37 -13.01 14.41
C GLY A 226 -30.92 -13.03 13.90
N VAL A 227 -30.33 -11.85 13.66
CA VAL A 227 -28.95 -11.69 13.13
C VAL A 227 -27.92 -12.55 13.89
N GLY A 228 -27.86 -12.43 15.22
CA GLY A 228 -26.94 -13.23 16.02
C GLY A 228 -27.21 -14.74 15.94
N ARG A 229 -28.49 -15.14 15.82
CA ARG A 229 -28.89 -16.54 15.66
C ARG A 229 -28.42 -17.12 14.33
N SER A 230 -28.53 -16.34 13.26
CA SER A 230 -28.07 -16.72 11.92
C SER A 230 -26.56 -16.87 11.88
N VAL A 231 -25.79 -15.93 12.46
CA VAL A 231 -24.32 -16.06 12.49
C VAL A 231 -23.88 -17.27 13.34
N LEU A 232 -24.54 -17.53 14.47
CA LEU A 232 -24.25 -18.72 15.27
C LEU A 232 -24.48 -20.01 14.46
N GLY A 233 -25.61 -20.10 13.74
CA GLY A 233 -25.91 -21.19 12.83
C GLY A 233 -24.84 -21.34 11.75
N ASN A 234 -24.49 -20.25 11.08
CA ASN A 234 -23.49 -20.24 10.01
C ASN A 234 -22.11 -20.76 10.48
N ILE A 235 -21.63 -20.36 11.65
CA ILE A 235 -20.35 -20.85 12.20
C ILE A 235 -20.42 -22.34 12.51
N ARG A 236 -21.53 -22.79 13.13
CA ARG A 236 -21.74 -24.20 13.47
C ARG A 236 -21.84 -25.06 12.21
N ASP A 237 -22.65 -24.64 11.25
CA ASP A 237 -22.96 -25.38 10.03
C ASP A 237 -21.75 -25.41 9.07
N ALA A 238 -20.83 -24.44 9.17
CA ALA A 238 -19.53 -24.48 8.50
C ALA A 238 -18.56 -25.52 9.09
N GLY A 239 -18.83 -26.05 10.29
CA GLY A 239 -17.98 -27.04 10.94
C GLY A 239 -16.72 -26.45 11.59
N PHE A 240 -16.83 -25.24 12.15
CA PHE A 240 -15.75 -24.58 12.89
C PHE A 240 -15.18 -25.51 13.98
N PRO A 241 -13.87 -25.84 13.97
CA PRO A 241 -13.27 -26.80 14.89
C PRO A 241 -12.94 -26.20 16.26
N GLY A 242 -12.98 -24.87 16.40
CA GLY A 242 -12.72 -24.17 17.65
C GLY A 242 -13.92 -24.17 18.60
N ARG A 243 -13.78 -23.51 19.76
CA ARG A 243 -14.85 -23.40 20.76
C ARG A 243 -15.85 -22.32 20.35
N LEU A 244 -17.14 -22.64 20.36
CA LEU A 244 -18.22 -21.71 20.02
C LEU A 244 -19.13 -21.49 21.23
N TYR A 245 -19.51 -20.23 21.48
CA TYR A 245 -20.38 -19.85 22.60
C TYR A 245 -21.52 -18.94 22.12
N ALA A 246 -22.74 -19.18 22.62
CA ALA A 246 -23.88 -18.31 22.45
C ALA A 246 -24.02 -17.39 23.67
N VAL A 247 -24.09 -16.08 23.47
CA VAL A 247 -24.16 -15.10 24.57
C VAL A 247 -25.40 -14.23 24.45
N ASN A 248 -26.23 -14.25 25.48
CA ASN A 248 -27.39 -13.37 25.60
C ASN A 248 -27.81 -13.16 27.06
N LYS A 249 -27.83 -11.91 27.51
CA LYS A 249 -28.26 -11.51 28.86
C LYS A 249 -29.69 -11.93 29.21
N ALA A 250 -30.54 -12.12 28.19
CA ALA A 250 -31.93 -12.53 28.33
C ALA A 250 -32.14 -14.05 28.47
N PHE A 251 -31.08 -14.87 28.44
CA PHE A 251 -31.21 -16.30 28.68
C PHE A 251 -31.60 -16.58 30.14
N PRO A 252 -32.57 -17.48 30.42
CA PRO A 252 -32.82 -18.01 31.76
C PRO A 252 -31.54 -18.58 32.40
N GLU A 253 -31.43 -18.54 33.74
CA GLU A 253 -30.22 -19.01 34.45
C GLU A 253 -29.91 -20.50 34.26
N ASP A 254 -30.97 -21.29 34.04
CA ASP A 254 -30.94 -22.72 33.77
C ASP A 254 -30.62 -23.05 32.30
N GLN A 255 -30.71 -22.08 31.39
CA GLN A 255 -30.37 -22.30 29.98
C GLN A 255 -28.85 -22.39 29.79
N LYS A 256 -28.33 -23.61 29.73
CA LYS A 256 -26.90 -23.89 29.53
C LYS A 256 -26.47 -24.08 28.08
N GLU A 257 -27.42 -24.30 27.18
CA GLU A 257 -27.16 -24.53 25.76
C GLU A 257 -28.22 -23.89 24.85
N LEU A 258 -27.82 -23.64 23.61
CA LEU A 258 -28.66 -23.17 22.52
C LEU A 258 -28.19 -23.84 21.24
N ASP A 259 -29.05 -24.65 20.60
CA ASP A 259 -28.73 -25.36 19.34
C ASP A 259 -27.47 -26.27 19.41
N GLY A 260 -27.23 -26.86 20.57
CA GLY A 260 -26.05 -27.68 20.86
C GLY A 260 -24.77 -26.88 21.13
N VAL A 261 -24.89 -25.55 21.28
CA VAL A 261 -23.78 -24.65 21.62
C VAL A 261 -23.91 -24.19 23.07
N PRO A 262 -22.84 -24.17 23.88
CA PRO A 262 -22.86 -23.61 25.23
C PRO A 262 -23.40 -22.17 25.25
N ALA A 263 -24.43 -21.95 26.07
CA ALA A 263 -25.07 -20.66 26.26
C ALA A 263 -24.58 -20.01 27.56
N ARG A 264 -24.32 -18.70 27.50
CA ARG A 264 -23.92 -17.85 28.63
C ARG A 264 -24.68 -16.53 28.62
N ARG A 265 -24.82 -15.91 29.79
CA ARG A 265 -25.52 -14.63 29.93
C ARG A 265 -24.59 -13.45 29.65
N SER A 266 -23.33 -13.58 30.04
CA SER A 266 -22.26 -12.63 29.75
C SER A 266 -21.05 -13.34 29.14
N VAL A 267 -20.21 -12.59 28.42
CA VAL A 267 -18.89 -13.08 27.97
C VAL A 267 -18.00 -13.43 29.17
N ARG A 268 -18.17 -12.73 30.30
CA ARG A 268 -17.44 -12.96 31.56
C ARG A 268 -17.68 -14.35 32.16
N ASP A 269 -18.80 -14.98 31.82
CA ASP A 269 -19.19 -16.31 32.34
C ASP A 269 -18.57 -17.46 31.52
N ILE A 270 -17.74 -17.16 30.52
CA ILE A 270 -17.11 -18.18 29.67
C ILE A 270 -15.83 -18.68 30.33
N ASP A 271 -15.77 -19.98 30.58
CA ASP A 271 -14.56 -20.63 31.07
C ASP A 271 -13.53 -20.73 29.93
N GLY A 272 -12.42 -20.00 30.08
CA GLY A 272 -11.29 -20.00 29.13
C GLY A 272 -11.26 -18.82 28.15
N PRO A 273 -10.25 -18.77 27.26
CA PRO A 273 -10.05 -17.62 26.40
C PRO A 273 -11.06 -17.58 25.25
N VAL A 274 -11.51 -16.37 24.94
CA VAL A 274 -12.34 -16.03 23.78
C VAL A 274 -11.50 -15.19 22.82
N ASP A 275 -11.20 -15.67 21.62
CA ASP A 275 -10.36 -14.92 20.68
C ASP A 275 -11.17 -13.85 19.92
N LEU A 276 -12.38 -14.21 19.48
CA LEU A 276 -13.24 -13.36 18.67
C LEU A 276 -14.66 -13.26 19.26
N ALA A 277 -15.21 -12.04 19.34
CA ALA A 277 -16.63 -11.84 19.63
C ALA A 277 -17.38 -11.26 18.42
N VAL A 278 -18.45 -11.92 18.00
CA VAL A 278 -19.40 -11.38 17.02
C VAL A 278 -20.50 -10.64 17.78
N VAL A 279 -20.63 -9.33 17.56
CA VAL A 279 -21.56 -8.47 18.28
C VAL A 279 -22.76 -8.14 17.40
N ALA A 280 -23.91 -8.69 17.76
CA ALA A 280 -25.19 -8.53 17.06
C ALA A 280 -26.30 -8.04 18.01
N VAL A 281 -25.99 -7.04 18.84
CA VAL A 281 -26.92 -6.34 19.74
C VAL A 281 -27.20 -4.92 19.24
N PRO A 282 -28.31 -4.26 19.65
CA PRO A 282 -28.53 -2.84 19.32
C PRO A 282 -27.35 -1.94 19.71
N ALA A 283 -27.12 -0.86 18.97
CA ALA A 283 -25.93 -0.01 19.07
C ALA A 283 -25.71 0.59 20.47
N GLU A 284 -26.80 0.84 21.20
CA GLU A 284 -26.81 1.33 22.58
C GLU A 284 -26.24 0.33 23.60
N HIS A 285 -26.30 -0.97 23.31
CA HIS A 285 -25.78 -2.03 24.18
C HIS A 285 -24.35 -2.46 23.83
N VAL A 286 -23.85 -2.07 22.65
CA VAL A 286 -22.49 -2.42 22.23
C VAL A 286 -21.41 -1.96 23.21
N PRO A 287 -21.46 -0.75 23.82
CA PRO A 287 -20.43 -0.33 24.79
C PRO A 287 -20.30 -1.26 26.01
N GLU A 288 -21.42 -1.78 26.53
CA GLU A 288 -21.43 -2.74 27.64
C GLU A 288 -20.72 -4.04 27.22
N VAL A 289 -21.06 -4.56 26.04
CA VAL A 289 -20.44 -5.77 25.47
C VAL A 289 -18.94 -5.59 25.24
N VAL A 290 -18.51 -4.44 24.73
CA VAL A 290 -17.08 -4.15 24.51
C VAL A 290 -16.32 -4.13 25.83
N THR A 291 -16.90 -3.60 26.90
CA THR A 291 -16.30 -3.65 28.24
C THR A 291 -16.15 -5.10 28.71
N GLU A 292 -17.20 -5.91 28.62
CA GLU A 292 -17.16 -7.33 29.00
C GLU A 292 -16.11 -8.10 28.19
N CYS A 293 -16.07 -7.88 26.88
CA CYS A 293 -15.05 -8.48 26.00
C CYS A 293 -13.63 -8.03 26.38
N GLY A 294 -13.45 -6.75 26.69
CA GLY A 294 -12.15 -6.19 27.06
C GLY A 294 -11.62 -6.74 28.38
N GLU A 295 -12.46 -6.82 29.40
CA GLU A 295 -12.11 -7.41 30.71
C GLU A 295 -11.83 -8.91 30.61
N HIS A 296 -12.54 -9.62 29.71
CA HIS A 296 -12.31 -11.04 29.45
C HIS A 296 -11.04 -11.29 28.60
N GLY A 297 -10.43 -10.25 28.04
CA GLY A 297 -9.24 -10.36 27.20
C GLY A 297 -9.53 -10.84 25.77
N VAL A 298 -10.72 -10.56 25.24
CA VAL A 298 -11.05 -10.82 23.84
C VAL A 298 -10.06 -10.09 22.93
N GLN A 299 -9.65 -10.72 21.83
CA GLN A 299 -8.65 -10.14 20.94
C GLN A 299 -9.29 -9.29 19.84
N GLY A 300 -10.50 -9.62 19.40
CA GLY A 300 -11.16 -8.85 18.36
C GLY A 300 -12.67 -8.96 18.31
N LEU A 301 -13.27 -8.01 17.61
CA LEU A 301 -14.70 -7.83 17.50
C LEU A 301 -15.13 -7.82 16.03
N VAL A 302 -16.22 -8.53 15.71
CA VAL A 302 -16.99 -8.34 14.48
C VAL A 302 -18.30 -7.67 14.85
N VAL A 303 -18.40 -6.36 14.61
CA VAL A 303 -19.60 -5.58 14.97
C VAL A 303 -20.54 -5.50 13.78
N VAL A 304 -21.58 -6.32 13.82
CA VAL A 304 -22.60 -6.40 12.76
C VAL A 304 -23.62 -5.27 12.87
N SER A 305 -23.81 -4.75 14.08
CA SER A 305 -24.76 -3.70 14.41
C SER A 305 -24.55 -2.43 13.56
N ALA A 306 -25.65 -1.93 12.97
CA ALA A 306 -25.73 -0.61 12.32
C ALA A 306 -25.99 0.50 13.36
N GLY A 307 -26.26 1.73 12.92
CA GLY A 307 -26.58 2.84 13.84
C GLY A 307 -25.36 3.67 14.24
N TYR A 308 -24.32 3.67 13.41
CA TYR A 308 -23.06 4.39 13.63
C TYR A 308 -22.92 5.48 12.58
N ALA A 309 -21.76 5.63 11.92
CA ALA A 309 -21.54 6.71 10.97
C ALA A 309 -22.54 6.74 9.80
N ASP A 310 -23.16 5.61 9.49
CA ASP A 310 -24.29 5.42 8.58
C ASP A 310 -25.57 6.16 9.02
N SER A 311 -25.65 6.61 10.27
CA SER A 311 -26.77 7.36 10.87
C SER A 311 -26.48 8.85 11.10
N GLY A 312 -25.42 9.40 10.51
CA GLY A 312 -25.11 10.84 10.57
C GLY A 312 -24.07 11.24 11.63
N PRO A 313 -24.03 12.52 12.05
CA PRO A 313 -23.01 13.07 12.95
C PRO A 313 -22.89 12.36 14.30
N ASP A 314 -24.00 12.16 15.01
CA ASP A 314 -24.00 11.52 16.34
C ASP A 314 -23.53 10.06 16.26
N GLY A 315 -23.94 9.37 15.20
CA GLY A 315 -23.49 8.02 14.93
C GLY A 315 -22.00 7.93 14.59
N ARG A 316 -21.41 8.96 13.95
CA ARG A 316 -19.94 9.06 13.79
C ARG A 316 -19.26 9.17 15.15
N GLU A 317 -19.75 10.00 16.05
CA GLU A 317 -19.17 10.16 17.39
C GLU A 317 -19.26 8.88 18.22
N ARG A 318 -20.41 8.20 18.18
CA ARG A 318 -20.60 6.86 18.77
C ARG A 318 -19.58 5.85 18.21
N GLN A 319 -19.30 5.92 16.92
CA GLN A 319 -18.31 5.06 16.29
C GLN A 319 -16.89 5.36 16.75
N ARG A 320 -16.53 6.65 16.90
CA ARG A 320 -15.23 7.03 17.48
C ARG A 320 -15.08 6.50 18.90
N ALA A 321 -16.14 6.60 19.71
CA ALA A 321 -16.17 6.07 21.06
C ALA A 321 -15.98 4.54 21.07
N LEU A 322 -16.67 3.80 20.18
CA LEU A 322 -16.50 2.36 20.02
C LEU A 322 -15.04 1.97 19.74
N VAL A 323 -14.40 2.64 18.77
CA VAL A 323 -13.01 2.34 18.37
C VAL A 323 -12.04 2.64 19.52
N ARG A 324 -12.15 3.81 20.15
CA ARG A 324 -11.31 4.19 21.30
C ARG A 324 -11.47 3.21 22.46
N HIS A 325 -12.69 2.83 22.77
CA HIS A 325 -13.01 1.91 23.86
C HIS A 325 -12.41 0.52 23.60
N ALA A 326 -12.60 -0.04 22.40
CA ALA A 326 -12.04 -1.33 22.05
C ALA A 326 -10.50 -1.33 22.04
N ARG A 327 -9.87 -0.31 21.44
CA ARG A 327 -8.41 -0.22 21.36
C ARG A 327 -7.75 -0.05 22.72
N THR A 328 -8.44 0.55 23.69
CA THR A 328 -7.97 0.65 25.08
C THR A 328 -7.69 -0.74 25.65
N TYR A 329 -8.54 -1.73 25.37
CA TYR A 329 -8.37 -3.11 25.82
C TYR A 329 -7.47 -3.97 24.92
N GLY A 330 -6.84 -3.41 23.88
CA GLY A 330 -6.02 -4.20 22.95
C GLY A 330 -6.80 -4.86 21.80
N MET A 331 -8.10 -4.59 21.69
CA MET A 331 -8.99 -5.18 20.69
C MET A 331 -8.93 -4.47 19.34
N ARG A 332 -9.22 -5.22 18.27
CA ARG A 332 -9.41 -4.69 16.91
C ARG A 332 -10.83 -4.99 16.42
N ILE A 333 -11.37 -4.15 15.54
CA ILE A 333 -12.77 -4.20 15.10
C ILE A 333 -12.86 -4.40 13.58
N ILE A 334 -13.63 -5.39 13.16
CA ILE A 334 -14.28 -5.44 11.84
C ILE A 334 -15.66 -4.78 11.98
N GLY A 335 -15.94 -3.75 11.18
CA GLY A 335 -17.19 -2.99 11.23
C GLY A 335 -17.02 -1.57 11.81
N PRO A 336 -18.06 -1.01 12.46
CA PRO A 336 -19.41 -1.57 12.63
C PRO A 336 -20.18 -1.62 11.30
N ASN A 337 -21.46 -2.03 11.36
CA ASN A 337 -22.26 -2.32 10.16
C ASN A 337 -21.55 -3.31 9.22
N ALA A 338 -20.79 -4.25 9.80
CA ALA A 338 -20.09 -5.26 9.04
C ALA A 338 -21.05 -6.37 8.61
N PHE A 339 -20.87 -6.87 7.40
CA PHE A 339 -21.51 -8.12 7.01
C PHE A 339 -20.82 -9.36 7.63
N GLY A 340 -19.55 -9.22 8.03
CA GLY A 340 -18.78 -10.22 8.76
C GLY A 340 -17.54 -10.72 8.03
N ILE A 341 -17.01 -11.85 8.48
CA ILE A 341 -15.77 -12.46 7.97
C ILE A 341 -15.93 -13.96 7.72
N ILE A 342 -15.17 -14.49 6.76
CA ILE A 342 -15.14 -15.91 6.43
C ILE A 342 -13.69 -16.35 6.22
N ASN A 343 -13.36 -17.55 6.69
CA ASN A 343 -12.11 -18.25 6.38
C ASN A 343 -12.42 -19.71 6.03
N THR A 344 -12.11 -20.11 4.80
CA THR A 344 -12.45 -21.43 4.25
C THR A 344 -11.35 -22.47 4.43
N SER A 345 -10.21 -22.10 5.02
CA SER A 345 -9.14 -23.04 5.33
C SER A 345 -9.72 -24.26 6.08
N PRO A 346 -9.36 -25.50 5.70
CA PRO A 346 -9.85 -26.70 6.35
C PRO A 346 -9.59 -26.74 7.86
N ASP A 347 -8.53 -26.06 8.31
CA ASP A 347 -8.12 -25.98 9.71
C ASP A 347 -8.93 -24.94 10.52
N VAL A 348 -9.65 -24.05 9.82
CA VAL A 348 -10.37 -22.93 10.44
C VAL A 348 -11.88 -23.02 10.23
N ARG A 349 -12.36 -23.18 8.99
CA ARG A 349 -13.79 -23.28 8.63
C ARG A 349 -14.71 -22.31 9.39
N LEU A 350 -14.37 -21.02 9.34
CA LEU A 350 -15.11 -19.96 10.03
C LEU A 350 -16.06 -19.25 9.06
N ASN A 351 -17.37 -19.22 9.36
CA ASN A 351 -18.34 -18.34 8.73
C ASN A 351 -18.98 -17.40 9.75
N ALA A 352 -18.22 -16.44 10.26
CA ALA A 352 -18.69 -15.39 11.17
C ALA A 352 -19.30 -14.21 10.39
N SER A 353 -20.28 -14.51 9.53
CA SER A 353 -20.91 -13.54 8.64
C SER A 353 -22.39 -13.81 8.43
N LEU A 354 -23.06 -12.87 7.77
CA LEU A 354 -24.45 -13.01 7.35
C LEU A 354 -24.60 -13.73 5.99
N ALA A 355 -23.53 -14.35 5.48
CA ALA A 355 -23.62 -15.20 4.29
C ALA A 355 -24.41 -16.47 4.63
N PRO A 356 -25.50 -16.78 3.90
CA PRO A 356 -26.37 -17.91 4.23
C PRO A 356 -25.67 -19.26 4.07
N GLU A 357 -24.61 -19.32 3.25
CA GLU A 357 -23.86 -20.54 3.00
C GLU A 357 -22.35 -20.25 3.02
N MET A 358 -21.59 -21.25 3.47
CA MET A 358 -20.14 -21.20 3.44
C MET A 358 -19.68 -21.22 1.97
N PRO A 359 -18.92 -20.22 1.49
CA PRO A 359 -18.33 -20.29 0.17
C PRO A 359 -17.36 -21.47 0.11
N ARG A 360 -17.21 -22.06 -1.08
CA ARG A 360 -16.25 -23.15 -1.27
C ARG A 360 -14.83 -22.66 -0.98
N PRO A 361 -13.93 -23.52 -0.48
CA PRO A 361 -12.52 -23.20 -0.36
C PRO A 361 -11.88 -22.90 -1.72
N GLY A 362 -10.99 -21.92 -1.74
CA GLY A 362 -10.21 -21.54 -2.93
C GLY A 362 -9.11 -20.56 -2.57
N ARG A 363 -8.48 -19.97 -3.58
CA ARG A 363 -7.23 -19.18 -3.42
C ARG A 363 -7.42 -17.67 -3.60
N ILE A 364 -8.68 -17.20 -3.56
CA ILE A 364 -9.03 -15.80 -3.77
C ILE A 364 -9.34 -15.15 -2.42
N GLY A 365 -8.56 -14.14 -2.04
CA GLY A 365 -8.87 -13.23 -0.94
C GLY A 365 -9.85 -12.16 -1.41
N LEU A 366 -10.95 -11.95 -0.68
CA LEU A 366 -11.99 -11.00 -1.05
C LEU A 366 -12.24 -9.95 0.04
N PHE A 367 -12.13 -8.67 -0.31
CA PHE A 367 -12.42 -7.54 0.59
C PHE A 367 -13.53 -6.67 0.01
N ALA A 368 -14.53 -6.36 0.83
CA ALA A 368 -15.62 -5.47 0.44
C ALA A 368 -15.94 -4.46 1.55
N GLN A 369 -16.05 -3.18 1.20
CA GLN A 369 -16.53 -2.17 2.14
C GLN A 369 -18.06 -2.20 2.30
N SER A 370 -18.78 -2.60 1.24
CA SER A 370 -20.24 -2.75 1.25
C SER A 370 -20.67 -4.20 1.42
N GLY A 371 -21.53 -4.47 2.40
CA GLY A 371 -22.08 -5.80 2.66
C GLY A 371 -22.89 -6.35 1.49
N ALA A 372 -23.77 -5.53 0.89
CA ALA A 372 -24.58 -5.93 -0.27
C ALA A 372 -23.73 -6.33 -1.48
N ILE A 373 -22.65 -5.59 -1.72
CA ILE A 373 -21.69 -5.91 -2.79
C ILE A 373 -20.87 -7.15 -2.45
N GLY A 374 -20.48 -7.32 -1.17
CA GLY A 374 -19.86 -8.55 -0.67
C GLY A 374 -20.70 -9.78 -0.95
N ILE A 375 -22.00 -9.75 -0.64
CA ILE A 375 -22.95 -10.84 -0.95
C ILE A 375 -23.00 -11.11 -2.46
N ALA A 376 -23.12 -10.05 -3.26
CA ALA A 376 -23.19 -10.17 -4.71
C ALA A 376 -21.92 -10.80 -5.28
N LEU A 377 -20.74 -10.46 -4.75
CA LEU A 377 -19.45 -11.02 -5.12
C LEU A 377 -19.35 -12.50 -4.73
N LEU A 378 -19.66 -12.84 -3.47
CA LEU A 378 -19.69 -14.24 -2.99
C LEU A 378 -20.65 -15.10 -3.82
N SER A 379 -21.87 -14.60 -4.07
CA SER A 379 -22.88 -15.29 -4.88
C SER A 379 -22.42 -15.46 -6.33
N ARG A 380 -21.75 -14.47 -6.92
CA ARG A 380 -21.23 -14.56 -8.29
C ARG A 380 -20.08 -15.54 -8.40
N LEU A 381 -19.15 -15.55 -7.43
CA LEU A 381 -18.06 -16.52 -7.37
C LEU A 381 -18.61 -17.93 -7.22
N HIS A 382 -19.62 -18.12 -6.36
CA HIS A 382 -20.32 -19.39 -6.18
C HIS A 382 -21.01 -19.85 -7.47
N ARG A 383 -21.81 -18.99 -8.13
CA ARG A 383 -22.53 -19.35 -9.37
C ARG A 383 -21.63 -19.59 -10.58
N ARG A 384 -20.57 -18.77 -10.75
CA ARG A 384 -19.63 -18.87 -11.88
C ARG A 384 -18.61 -20.00 -11.71
N GLY A 385 -18.42 -20.49 -10.49
CA GLY A 385 -17.72 -21.74 -10.23
C GLY A 385 -18.56 -22.99 -10.46
N GLY A 386 -19.51 -22.94 -11.39
CA GLY A 386 -20.27 -24.12 -11.81
C GLY A 386 -21.11 -24.75 -10.70
N GLY A 387 -22.21 -24.09 -10.33
CA GLY A 387 -23.24 -24.66 -9.44
C GLY A 387 -23.48 -26.14 -9.75
N VAL A 388 -23.34 -26.98 -8.73
CA VAL A 388 -23.38 -28.45 -8.71
C VAL A 388 -22.02 -29.17 -8.79
N THR A 389 -21.00 -28.80 -9.57
CA THR A 389 -19.65 -29.47 -9.51
C THR A 389 -18.45 -28.62 -10.03
N GLY A 390 -17.76 -27.79 -9.21
CA GLY A 390 -16.35 -27.39 -9.50
C GLY A 390 -15.73 -26.06 -8.98
N VAL A 391 -15.00 -26.10 -7.85
CA VAL A 391 -13.72 -25.38 -7.51
C VAL A 391 -13.52 -23.85 -7.74
N THR A 392 -14.53 -22.96 -7.80
CA THR A 392 -14.29 -21.51 -7.53
C THR A 392 -14.59 -21.20 -6.08
N GLY A 393 -13.57 -20.82 -5.32
CA GLY A 393 -13.69 -20.58 -3.90
C GLY A 393 -12.91 -19.36 -3.42
N VAL A 394 -13.22 -18.97 -2.20
CA VAL A 394 -12.60 -17.85 -1.51
C VAL A 394 -11.66 -18.44 -0.46
N SER A 395 -10.46 -17.90 -0.27
CA SER A 395 -9.60 -18.27 0.86
C SER A 395 -10.11 -17.60 2.13
N THR A 396 -10.23 -16.28 2.07
CA THR A 396 -10.77 -15.44 3.14
C THR A 396 -11.63 -14.33 2.56
N PHE A 397 -12.72 -14.00 3.26
CA PHE A 397 -13.57 -12.86 2.93
C PHE A 397 -13.70 -11.93 4.13
N VAL A 398 -13.55 -10.63 3.88
CA VAL A 398 -13.68 -9.59 4.89
C VAL A 398 -14.63 -8.51 4.39
N SER A 399 -15.73 -8.31 5.10
CA SER A 399 -16.60 -7.14 4.91
C SER A 399 -16.38 -6.13 6.02
N SER A 400 -15.71 -5.01 5.71
CA SER A 400 -15.35 -4.01 6.73
C SER A 400 -16.49 -3.12 7.18
N GLY A 401 -17.63 -3.09 6.46
CA GLY A 401 -18.71 -2.15 6.73
C GLY A 401 -18.20 -0.71 6.70
N ASN A 402 -18.53 0.05 7.76
CA ASN A 402 -18.09 1.44 7.94
C ASN A 402 -16.55 1.61 7.99
N ARG A 403 -15.80 0.51 8.17
CA ARG A 403 -14.33 0.50 8.21
C ARG A 403 -13.78 1.44 9.29
N ALA A 404 -14.25 1.24 10.52
CA ALA A 404 -13.89 2.08 11.65
C ALA A 404 -12.53 1.71 12.29
N ASP A 405 -11.95 0.55 11.97
CA ASP A 405 -10.66 0.16 12.52
C ASP A 405 -9.83 -0.65 11.52
N VAL A 406 -10.17 -1.92 11.28
CA VAL A 406 -9.48 -2.73 10.27
C VAL A 406 -9.86 -2.29 8.87
N SER A 407 -8.85 -2.05 8.04
CA SER A 407 -8.99 -1.53 6.69
C SER A 407 -8.48 -2.50 5.62
N GLY A 408 -8.71 -2.15 4.35
CA GLY A 408 -8.14 -2.90 3.23
C GLY A 408 -6.60 -2.91 3.23
N ASN A 409 -5.96 -1.90 3.84
CA ASN A 409 -4.50 -1.89 4.00
C ASN A 409 -4.04 -3.03 4.91
N ASP A 410 -4.68 -3.20 6.07
CA ASP A 410 -4.33 -4.26 7.02
C ASP A 410 -4.51 -5.65 6.38
N VAL A 411 -5.61 -5.83 5.63
CA VAL A 411 -5.92 -7.10 4.94
C VAL A 411 -4.92 -7.39 3.82
N LEU A 412 -4.45 -6.37 3.08
CA LEU A 412 -3.38 -6.55 2.09
C LEU A 412 -2.06 -7.03 2.72
N GLN A 413 -1.74 -6.57 3.94
CA GLN A 413 -0.55 -7.02 4.66
C GLN A 413 -0.68 -8.49 5.07
N TYR A 414 -1.88 -8.90 5.54
CA TYR A 414 -2.17 -10.32 5.81
C TYR A 414 -2.03 -11.19 4.55
N TRP A 415 -2.69 -10.81 3.45
CA TRP A 415 -2.66 -11.60 2.21
C TRP A 415 -1.30 -11.68 1.56
N TYR A 416 -0.41 -10.71 1.79
CA TYR A 416 0.96 -10.80 1.29
C TYR A 416 1.68 -12.05 1.83
N ASP A 417 1.52 -12.36 3.12
CA ASP A 417 2.17 -13.52 3.77
C ASP A 417 1.33 -14.81 3.68
N ASP A 418 0.02 -14.72 3.46
CA ASP A 418 -0.90 -15.87 3.49
C ASP A 418 -0.71 -16.84 2.30
N PRO A 419 -0.23 -18.08 2.51
CA PRO A 419 0.01 -19.03 1.41
C PRO A 419 -1.27 -19.56 0.74
N GLU A 420 -2.42 -19.41 1.41
CA GLU A 420 -3.73 -19.84 0.90
C GLU A 420 -4.37 -18.80 -0.03
N THR A 421 -3.79 -17.59 -0.12
CA THR A 421 -4.28 -16.53 -0.99
C THR A 421 -3.29 -16.24 -2.11
N ASP A 422 -3.71 -16.45 -3.36
CA ASP A 422 -2.93 -16.14 -4.57
C ASP A 422 -3.35 -14.83 -5.22
N VAL A 423 -4.64 -14.51 -5.17
CA VAL A 423 -5.22 -13.32 -5.81
C VAL A 423 -6.05 -12.54 -4.80
N ALA A 424 -5.82 -11.23 -4.74
CA ALA A 424 -6.56 -10.31 -3.90
C ALA A 424 -7.58 -9.52 -4.74
N LEU A 425 -8.87 -9.66 -4.40
CA LEU A 425 -9.96 -8.88 -4.99
C LEU A 425 -10.49 -7.88 -3.97
N MET A 426 -10.52 -6.60 -4.34
CA MET A 426 -11.01 -5.56 -3.44
C MET A 426 -12.07 -4.68 -4.10
N TYR A 427 -13.21 -4.55 -3.41
CA TYR A 427 -14.16 -3.48 -3.65
C TYR A 427 -13.94 -2.36 -2.63
N LEU A 428 -13.51 -1.19 -3.11
CA LEU A 428 -13.18 -0.03 -2.30
C LEU A 428 -14.08 1.15 -2.69
N GLU A 429 -14.83 1.71 -1.75
CA GLU A 429 -15.49 3.00 -1.92
C GLU A 429 -14.49 4.14 -1.68
N SER A 430 -13.48 3.89 -0.86
CA SER A 430 -12.37 4.81 -0.64
C SER A 430 -11.07 4.16 -0.19
N ILE A 431 -10.00 4.91 -0.46
CA ILE A 431 -8.64 4.61 -0.06
C ILE A 431 -8.29 5.60 1.07
N GLY A 432 -8.37 5.16 2.33
CA GLY A 432 -8.19 6.04 3.48
C GLY A 432 -6.84 6.75 3.52
N ASN A 433 -5.76 6.00 3.29
CA ASN A 433 -4.40 6.52 3.15
C ASN A 433 -3.83 6.07 1.78
N PRO A 434 -3.95 6.89 0.73
CA PRO A 434 -3.49 6.54 -0.62
C PRO A 434 -1.99 6.25 -0.72
N ARG A 435 -1.13 6.97 0.01
CA ARG A 435 0.32 6.67 0.04
C ARG A 435 0.61 5.28 0.60
N LYS A 436 0.08 4.97 1.80
CA LYS A 436 0.24 3.64 2.41
C LYS A 436 -0.36 2.57 1.51
N PHE A 437 -1.57 2.78 0.97
CA PHE A 437 -2.20 1.84 0.05
C PHE A 437 -1.33 1.59 -1.18
N THR A 438 -0.79 2.63 -1.81
CA THR A 438 0.04 2.52 -3.03
C THR A 438 1.34 1.76 -2.74
N ARG A 439 2.00 2.03 -1.61
CA ARG A 439 3.19 1.30 -1.15
C ARG A 439 2.89 -0.19 -0.93
N LEU A 440 1.80 -0.49 -0.22
CA LEU A 440 1.38 -1.86 0.06
C LEU A 440 0.94 -2.58 -1.21
N ALA A 441 0.16 -1.92 -2.07
CA ALA A 441 -0.32 -2.43 -3.34
C ALA A 441 0.85 -2.79 -4.26
N ARG A 442 1.87 -1.93 -4.40
CA ARG A 442 3.07 -2.24 -5.20
C ARG A 442 3.80 -3.49 -4.71
N ARG A 443 4.01 -3.60 -3.41
CA ARG A 443 4.65 -4.78 -2.81
C ARG A 443 3.81 -6.04 -3.00
N THR A 444 2.50 -5.96 -2.76
CA THR A 444 1.60 -7.10 -2.93
C THR A 444 1.47 -7.50 -4.38
N ALA A 445 1.24 -6.56 -5.30
CA ALA A 445 1.12 -6.79 -6.74
C ALA A 445 2.36 -7.44 -7.35
N ALA A 446 3.57 -7.17 -6.84
CA ALA A 446 4.79 -7.83 -7.31
C ALA A 446 4.80 -9.35 -7.02
N ALA A 447 4.15 -9.76 -5.93
CA ALA A 447 4.05 -11.16 -5.49
C ALA A 447 2.75 -11.84 -5.94
N LYS A 448 1.62 -11.14 -5.86
CA LYS A 448 0.26 -11.66 -5.97
C LYS A 448 -0.63 -10.66 -6.70
N PRO A 449 -1.40 -11.06 -7.73
CA PRO A 449 -2.27 -10.13 -8.45
C PRO A 449 -3.28 -9.44 -7.53
N LEU A 450 -3.37 -8.11 -7.64
CA LEU A 450 -4.30 -7.28 -6.89
C LEU A 450 -5.29 -6.61 -7.86
N VAL A 451 -6.54 -7.05 -7.82
CA VAL A 451 -7.62 -6.52 -8.66
C VAL A 451 -8.55 -5.65 -7.82
N VAL A 452 -8.78 -4.42 -8.27
CA VAL A 452 -9.55 -3.42 -7.51
C VAL A 452 -10.67 -2.83 -8.35
N VAL A 453 -11.88 -2.84 -7.77
CA VAL A 453 -12.99 -1.97 -8.20
C VAL A 453 -13.09 -0.82 -7.21
N GLN A 454 -12.98 0.40 -7.72
CA GLN A 454 -13.30 1.59 -6.94
C GLN A 454 -14.76 2.03 -7.19
N GLY A 455 -15.59 2.02 -6.15
CA GLY A 455 -16.94 2.58 -6.13
C GLY A 455 -16.97 4.11 -6.01
N ALA A 456 -18.15 4.72 -6.08
CA ALA A 456 -18.40 6.16 -5.83
C ALA A 456 -17.53 7.17 -6.63
N ARG A 457 -17.12 6.81 -7.85
CA ARG A 457 -16.16 7.56 -8.70
C ARG A 457 -16.51 9.01 -9.00
N HIS A 458 -17.80 9.35 -8.99
CA HIS A 458 -18.32 10.68 -9.33
C HIS A 458 -19.13 11.29 -8.18
N GLY A 459 -19.14 10.63 -7.02
CA GLY A 459 -20.16 10.87 -5.99
C GLY A 459 -19.92 12.08 -5.11
N GLY A 460 -18.71 12.66 -5.06
CA GLY A 460 -18.36 13.79 -4.17
C GLY A 460 -18.56 13.55 -2.66
N ALA A 461 -19.29 12.50 -2.29
CA ALA A 461 -19.64 12.13 -0.95
C ALA A 461 -18.41 11.52 -0.28
N ALA A 462 -18.00 12.13 0.83
CA ALA A 462 -17.05 11.52 1.73
C ALA A 462 -17.59 10.13 2.14
N PRO A 463 -16.75 9.10 2.13
CA PRO A 463 -17.13 7.76 2.56
C PRO A 463 -17.73 7.80 3.97
N GLN A 464 -18.84 7.12 4.17
CA GLN A 464 -19.43 6.99 5.49
C GLN A 464 -18.50 6.13 6.36
N GLY A 465 -18.32 6.49 7.63
CA GLY A 465 -17.59 5.63 8.57
C GLY A 465 -16.13 5.95 8.87
N HIS A 466 -15.44 6.84 8.17
CA HIS A 466 -14.08 7.22 8.58
C HIS A 466 -13.60 8.51 7.93
N ALA A 467 -12.62 9.16 8.56
CA ALA A 467 -11.95 10.29 7.96
C ALA A 467 -11.08 9.81 6.79
N VAL A 468 -11.32 10.34 5.59
CA VAL A 468 -10.42 10.19 4.44
C VAL A 468 -9.77 11.54 4.19
N ARG A 469 -8.46 11.54 3.96
CA ARG A 469 -7.81 12.73 3.42
C ARG A 469 -8.35 12.96 2.02
N ALA A 470 -9.11 14.05 1.83
CA ALA A 470 -9.56 14.44 0.50
C ALA A 470 -8.33 14.66 -0.39
N THR A 471 -8.20 13.85 -1.44
CA THR A 471 -7.21 14.12 -2.48
C THR A 471 -7.71 15.28 -3.34
N ARG A 472 -6.80 16.15 -3.73
CA ARG A 472 -7.06 17.22 -4.69
C ARG A 472 -6.74 16.78 -6.13
N LEU A 473 -6.24 15.56 -6.29
CA LEU A 473 -5.89 15.00 -7.59
C LEU A 473 -7.15 14.59 -8.37
N PRO A 474 -7.15 14.78 -9.70
CA PRO A 474 -8.17 14.22 -10.56
C PRO A 474 -8.26 12.69 -10.41
N HIS A 475 -9.47 12.14 -10.52
CA HIS A 475 -9.68 10.69 -10.42
C HIS A 475 -8.89 9.89 -11.48
N ALA A 476 -8.67 10.45 -12.68
CA ALA A 476 -7.81 9.85 -13.70
C ALA A 476 -6.35 9.72 -13.23
N THR A 477 -5.83 10.73 -12.52
CA THR A 477 -4.49 10.70 -11.91
C THR A 477 -4.40 9.62 -10.84
N VAL A 478 -5.36 9.55 -9.93
CA VAL A 478 -5.40 8.47 -8.91
C VAL A 478 -5.46 7.09 -9.58
N SER A 479 -6.25 6.95 -10.65
CA SER A 479 -6.33 5.72 -11.44
C SER A 479 -4.98 5.32 -12.03
N ALA A 480 -4.24 6.28 -12.59
CA ALA A 480 -2.92 6.05 -13.17
C ALA A 480 -1.89 5.63 -12.10
N LEU A 481 -1.90 6.29 -10.93
CA LEU A 481 -1.01 5.95 -9.81
C LEU A 481 -1.27 4.53 -9.29
N LEU A 482 -2.53 4.10 -9.21
CA LEU A 482 -2.88 2.72 -8.83
C LEU A 482 -2.36 1.69 -9.83
N ARG A 483 -2.54 1.94 -11.14
CA ARG A 483 -2.02 1.04 -12.18
C ARG A 483 -0.49 0.97 -12.15
N GLN A 484 0.19 2.08 -11.88
CA GLN A 484 1.65 2.09 -11.70
C GLN A 484 2.09 1.28 -10.47
N ALA A 485 1.25 1.18 -9.45
CA ALA A 485 1.46 0.30 -8.30
C ALA A 485 1.14 -1.17 -8.60
N GLY A 486 0.88 -1.55 -9.86
CA GLY A 486 0.55 -2.92 -10.25
C GLY A 486 -0.88 -3.33 -9.94
N VAL A 487 -1.74 -2.39 -9.53
CA VAL A 487 -3.16 -2.66 -9.30
C VAL A 487 -3.87 -2.84 -10.63
N ILE A 488 -4.50 -4.00 -10.80
CA ILE A 488 -5.40 -4.30 -11.91
C ILE A 488 -6.73 -3.61 -11.61
N ARG A 489 -6.82 -2.35 -12.03
CA ARG A 489 -8.02 -1.54 -11.82
C ARG A 489 -9.05 -1.85 -12.89
N VAL A 490 -10.21 -2.33 -12.45
CA VAL A 490 -11.35 -2.66 -13.31
C VAL A 490 -12.55 -1.75 -13.06
N ASP A 491 -13.50 -1.75 -13.99
CA ASP A 491 -14.64 -0.82 -13.97
C ASP A 491 -15.89 -1.38 -13.30
N THR A 492 -16.08 -2.69 -13.37
CA THR A 492 -17.28 -3.34 -12.84
C THR A 492 -16.95 -4.49 -11.89
N ILE A 493 -17.91 -4.83 -11.02
CA ILE A 493 -17.88 -6.04 -10.19
C ILE A 493 -17.75 -7.31 -11.06
N THR A 494 -18.28 -7.25 -12.28
CA THR A 494 -18.20 -8.33 -13.26
C THR A 494 -16.75 -8.55 -13.71
N ASP A 495 -16.07 -7.48 -14.10
CA ASP A 495 -14.66 -7.51 -14.51
C ASP A 495 -13.75 -7.93 -13.35
N LEU A 496 -14.08 -7.55 -12.11
CA LEU A 496 -13.35 -7.96 -10.90
C LEU A 496 -13.30 -9.47 -10.75
N VAL A 497 -14.47 -10.12 -10.89
CA VAL A 497 -14.59 -11.58 -10.80
C VAL A 497 -13.93 -12.23 -12.02
N ASP A 498 -14.16 -11.71 -13.22
CA ASP A 498 -13.65 -12.29 -14.47
C ASP A 498 -12.12 -12.27 -14.56
N ALA A 499 -11.49 -11.16 -14.16
CA ALA A 499 -10.02 -11.05 -14.05
C ALA A 499 -9.48 -11.91 -12.90
N GLY A 500 -10.15 -11.88 -11.73
CA GLY A 500 -9.76 -12.68 -10.58
C GLY A 500 -9.75 -14.18 -10.86
N LEU A 501 -10.75 -14.67 -11.58
CA LEU A 501 -10.86 -16.07 -12.00
C LEU A 501 -9.71 -16.49 -12.90
N LEU A 502 -9.34 -15.66 -13.88
CA LEU A 502 -8.22 -15.93 -14.78
C LEU A 502 -6.90 -16.01 -14.01
N LEU A 503 -6.62 -14.97 -13.23
CA LEU A 503 -5.37 -14.80 -12.51
C LEU A 503 -5.15 -15.86 -11.43
N ALA A 504 -6.23 -16.41 -10.85
CA ALA A 504 -6.15 -17.45 -9.84
C ALA A 504 -5.97 -18.86 -10.42
N ARG A 505 -6.12 -19.04 -11.74
CA ARG A 505 -6.24 -20.37 -12.38
C ARG A 505 -5.30 -20.61 -13.56
N GLN A 506 -4.74 -19.55 -14.12
CA GLN A 506 -3.95 -19.61 -15.34
C GLN A 506 -2.60 -18.91 -15.16
N PRO A 507 -1.52 -19.38 -15.81
CA PRO A 507 -0.24 -18.71 -15.79
C PRO A 507 -0.35 -17.32 -16.44
N LEU A 508 0.55 -16.42 -16.03
CA LEU A 508 0.61 -15.10 -16.65
C LEU A 508 1.13 -15.22 -18.09
N PRO A 509 0.49 -14.55 -19.07
CA PRO A 509 0.94 -14.60 -20.45
C PRO A 509 2.30 -13.91 -20.61
N ALA A 510 3.15 -14.48 -21.47
CA ALA A 510 4.45 -13.92 -21.79
C ALA A 510 4.36 -12.60 -22.59
N GLY A 511 3.26 -12.41 -23.33
CA GLY A 511 3.04 -11.26 -24.18
C GLY A 511 1.60 -11.16 -24.68
N PRO A 512 1.34 -10.24 -25.63
CA PRO A 512 -0.01 -9.94 -26.11
C PRO A 512 -0.47 -10.85 -27.27
N ARG A 513 0.29 -11.87 -27.68
CA ARG A 513 -0.03 -12.68 -28.87
C ARG A 513 -1.05 -13.76 -28.51
N VAL A 514 -2.17 -13.84 -29.24
CA VAL A 514 -3.29 -14.73 -28.88
C VAL A 514 -3.63 -15.68 -30.02
N ALA A 515 -3.62 -16.98 -29.77
CA ALA A 515 -4.20 -17.96 -30.68
C ALA A 515 -5.71 -18.11 -30.39
N ILE A 516 -6.52 -18.15 -31.45
CA ILE A 516 -7.98 -18.35 -31.35
C ILE A 516 -8.31 -19.63 -32.09
N LEU A 517 -9.02 -20.57 -31.44
CA LEU A 517 -9.47 -21.82 -32.06
C LEU A 517 -10.87 -22.18 -31.58
N GLY A 518 -11.68 -22.81 -32.41
CA GLY A 518 -13.00 -23.27 -31.98
C GLY A 518 -13.88 -23.77 -33.10
N ASN A 519 -15.12 -24.15 -32.78
CA ASN A 519 -16.08 -24.75 -33.71
C ASN A 519 -17.09 -23.75 -34.30
N SER A 520 -16.79 -22.45 -34.21
CA SER A 520 -17.64 -21.38 -34.73
C SER A 520 -16.79 -20.24 -35.30
N GLU A 521 -16.84 -20.07 -36.62
CA GLU A 521 -16.18 -18.98 -37.33
C GLU A 521 -16.62 -17.60 -36.80
N SER A 522 -17.93 -17.37 -36.67
CA SER A 522 -18.47 -16.07 -36.22
C SER A 522 -18.01 -15.71 -34.80
N LEU A 523 -17.99 -16.67 -33.87
CA LEU A 523 -17.50 -16.43 -32.51
C LEU A 523 -15.98 -16.23 -32.48
N GLY A 524 -15.24 -16.91 -33.37
CA GLY A 524 -13.82 -16.69 -33.59
C GLY A 524 -13.52 -15.27 -34.07
N LEU A 525 -14.28 -14.74 -35.03
CA LEU A 525 -14.14 -13.37 -35.54
C LEU A 525 -14.49 -12.31 -34.48
N LEU A 526 -15.58 -12.51 -33.71
CA LEU A 526 -15.90 -11.62 -32.58
C LEU A 526 -14.78 -11.59 -31.53
N THR A 527 -14.18 -12.75 -31.25
CA THR A 527 -13.03 -12.85 -30.35
C THR A 527 -11.80 -12.13 -30.92
N TYR A 528 -11.57 -12.24 -32.23
CA TYR A 528 -10.49 -11.55 -32.92
C TYR A 528 -10.65 -10.02 -32.83
N ASP A 529 -11.83 -9.50 -33.11
CA ASP A 529 -12.11 -8.05 -33.03
C ASP A 529 -12.00 -7.53 -31.59
N ALA A 530 -12.50 -8.29 -30.62
CA ALA A 530 -12.33 -7.97 -29.19
C ALA A 530 -10.85 -7.91 -28.81
N CYS A 531 -10.03 -8.84 -29.30
CA CYS A 531 -8.58 -8.86 -29.04
C CYS A 531 -7.92 -7.58 -29.56
N LEU A 532 -8.25 -7.15 -30.78
CA LEU A 532 -7.73 -5.89 -31.33
C LEU A 532 -8.16 -4.67 -30.52
N ALA A 533 -9.43 -4.63 -30.07
CA ALA A 533 -9.96 -3.53 -29.28
C ALA A 533 -9.28 -3.39 -27.90
N GLU A 534 -8.88 -4.51 -27.28
CA GLU A 534 -8.15 -4.54 -26.01
C GLU A 534 -6.62 -4.45 -26.20
N GLY A 535 -6.13 -4.21 -27.43
CA GLY A 535 -4.70 -4.01 -27.73
C GLY A 535 -3.87 -5.31 -27.76
N LEU A 536 -4.53 -6.46 -27.82
CA LEU A 536 -3.88 -7.76 -28.02
C LEU A 536 -3.54 -7.97 -29.51
N ARG A 537 -2.73 -8.98 -29.80
CA ARG A 537 -2.28 -9.35 -31.15
C ARG A 537 -2.79 -10.75 -31.50
N PRO A 538 -4.05 -10.88 -31.96
CA PRO A 538 -4.62 -12.18 -32.29
C PRO A 538 -4.05 -12.73 -33.61
N HIS A 539 -3.84 -14.04 -33.67
CA HIS A 539 -3.65 -14.78 -34.92
C HIS A 539 -5.00 -14.98 -35.62
N PRO A 540 -5.01 -15.24 -36.94
CA PRO A 540 -6.23 -15.61 -37.64
C PRO A 540 -6.95 -16.79 -36.94
N PRO A 541 -8.26 -16.70 -36.67
CA PRO A 541 -8.98 -17.76 -35.98
C PRO A 541 -8.91 -19.09 -36.73
N ARG A 542 -8.65 -20.17 -35.99
CA ARG A 542 -8.70 -21.53 -36.51
C ARG A 542 -10.09 -22.12 -36.31
N ASP A 543 -10.89 -22.15 -37.36
CA ASP A 543 -12.18 -22.83 -37.36
C ASP A 543 -12.00 -24.36 -37.48
N LEU A 544 -12.53 -25.08 -36.49
CA LEU A 544 -12.57 -26.54 -36.44
C LEU A 544 -13.86 -27.10 -37.04
N THR A 545 -14.75 -26.22 -37.53
CA THR A 545 -16.11 -26.50 -38.01
C THR A 545 -17.05 -26.95 -36.89
N THR A 546 -18.36 -26.82 -37.13
CA THR A 546 -19.40 -27.20 -36.16
C THR A 546 -19.44 -28.70 -35.83
N ALA A 547 -18.78 -29.55 -36.63
CA ALA A 547 -18.69 -31.00 -36.44
C ALA A 547 -17.47 -31.44 -35.60
N ALA A 548 -16.69 -30.50 -35.06
CA ALA A 548 -15.49 -30.79 -34.29
C ALA A 548 -15.79 -31.66 -33.07
N SER A 549 -15.06 -32.78 -32.94
CA SER A 549 -15.11 -33.65 -31.77
C SER A 549 -14.23 -33.12 -30.63
N ALA A 550 -14.41 -33.64 -29.42
CA ALA A 550 -13.53 -33.34 -28.29
C ALA A 550 -12.04 -33.66 -28.60
N GLY A 551 -11.78 -34.69 -29.41
CA GLY A 551 -10.42 -35.03 -29.87
C GLY A 551 -9.81 -33.97 -30.78
N ASP A 552 -10.62 -33.34 -31.65
CA ASP A 552 -10.17 -32.25 -32.52
C ASP A 552 -9.78 -31.01 -31.70
N PHE A 553 -10.58 -30.68 -30.67
CA PHE A 553 -10.24 -29.62 -29.72
C PHE A 553 -8.95 -29.92 -28.96
N HIS A 554 -8.77 -31.14 -28.47
CA HIS A 554 -7.54 -31.56 -27.79
C HIS A 554 -6.31 -31.38 -28.68
N ALA A 555 -6.36 -31.88 -29.92
CA ALA A 555 -5.25 -31.79 -30.86
C ALA A 555 -4.93 -30.35 -31.28
N ALA A 556 -5.97 -29.53 -31.51
CA ALA A 556 -5.81 -28.13 -31.87
C ALA A 556 -5.21 -27.31 -30.72
N LEU A 557 -5.71 -27.49 -29.49
CA LEU A 557 -5.21 -26.82 -28.31
C LEU A 557 -3.75 -27.21 -28.01
N SER A 558 -3.42 -28.51 -28.09
CA SER A 558 -2.05 -28.99 -27.87
C SER A 558 -1.05 -28.35 -28.85
N ARG A 559 -1.43 -28.23 -30.14
CA ARG A 559 -0.59 -27.55 -31.14
C ARG A 559 -0.43 -26.06 -30.85
N ALA A 560 -1.50 -25.36 -30.48
CA ALA A 560 -1.45 -23.95 -30.14
C ALA A 560 -0.58 -23.70 -28.90
N LEU A 561 -0.69 -24.53 -27.87
CA LEU A 561 0.14 -24.43 -26.67
C LEU A 561 1.63 -24.67 -26.95
N ALA A 562 1.96 -25.58 -27.88
CA ALA A 562 3.33 -25.83 -28.32
C ALA A 562 3.91 -24.73 -29.24
N ASP A 563 3.08 -23.83 -29.77
CA ASP A 563 3.50 -22.81 -30.74
C ASP A 563 4.01 -21.53 -30.06
N ASP A 564 5.32 -21.28 -30.12
CA ASP A 564 5.99 -20.11 -29.54
C ASP A 564 5.61 -18.76 -30.19
N THR A 565 4.82 -18.77 -31.26
CA THR A 565 4.27 -17.55 -31.86
C THR A 565 3.09 -16.97 -31.08
N CYS A 566 2.50 -17.72 -30.14
CA CYS A 566 1.42 -17.24 -29.27
C CYS A 566 1.77 -17.32 -27.79
N ASP A 567 1.19 -16.41 -27.00
CA ASP A 567 1.42 -16.27 -25.56
C ASP A 567 0.20 -16.70 -24.74
N ALA A 568 -0.98 -16.84 -25.38
CA ALA A 568 -2.25 -17.23 -24.77
C ALA A 568 -3.14 -17.91 -25.83
N VAL A 569 -4.09 -18.75 -25.38
CA VAL A 569 -5.05 -19.43 -26.26
C VAL A 569 -6.48 -19.15 -25.81
N VAL A 570 -7.33 -18.69 -26.72
CA VAL A 570 -8.78 -18.55 -26.52
C VAL A 570 -9.51 -19.60 -27.34
N VAL A 571 -10.23 -20.47 -26.66
CA VAL A 571 -11.04 -21.54 -27.24
C VAL A 571 -12.50 -21.07 -27.35
N THR A 572 -13.07 -21.05 -28.55
CA THR A 572 -14.48 -20.71 -28.77
C THR A 572 -15.30 -21.99 -28.94
N ALA A 573 -16.41 -22.10 -28.22
CA ALA A 573 -17.25 -23.30 -28.22
C ALA A 573 -18.73 -22.94 -28.31
N ILE A 574 -19.42 -23.55 -29.29
CA ILE A 574 -20.88 -23.57 -29.41
C ILE A 574 -21.40 -25.01 -29.28
N PRO A 575 -22.68 -25.22 -28.89
CA PRO A 575 -23.24 -26.55 -28.74
C PRO A 575 -23.24 -27.34 -30.06
N THR A 576 -22.88 -28.62 -30.00
CA THR A 576 -23.07 -29.58 -31.11
C THR A 576 -24.54 -30.02 -31.16
N LEU A 577 -25.13 -30.06 -32.36
CA LEU A 577 -26.53 -30.47 -32.54
C LEU A 577 -26.71 -31.95 -32.19
N GLY A 578 -27.40 -32.26 -31.10
CA GLY A 578 -27.78 -33.63 -30.71
C GLY A 578 -26.97 -34.24 -29.56
N GLU A 579 -25.93 -33.57 -29.05
CA GLU A 579 -25.16 -34.02 -27.88
C GLU A 579 -25.56 -33.21 -26.64
N GLY A 580 -25.99 -33.89 -25.57
CA GLY A 580 -26.34 -33.28 -24.28
C GLY A 580 -25.13 -33.08 -23.37
N ALA A 581 -25.36 -32.99 -22.05
CA ALA A 581 -24.33 -32.76 -21.01
C ALA A 581 -23.12 -33.74 -21.04
N ALA A 582 -23.26 -34.92 -21.68
CA ALA A 582 -22.17 -35.85 -21.88
C ALA A 582 -21.10 -35.34 -22.89
N GLY A 583 -21.52 -34.60 -23.92
CA GLY A 583 -20.61 -33.95 -24.87
C GLY A 583 -19.80 -32.83 -24.22
N ASP A 584 -20.45 -32.02 -23.37
CA ASP A 584 -19.81 -30.96 -22.58
C ASP A 584 -18.71 -31.50 -21.65
N ALA A 585 -18.95 -32.64 -20.99
CA ALA A 585 -17.98 -33.26 -20.11
C ALA A 585 -16.77 -33.82 -20.89
N ALA A 586 -17.00 -34.44 -22.04
CA ALA A 586 -15.93 -34.95 -22.91
C ALA A 586 -15.06 -33.82 -23.47
N LEU A 587 -15.69 -32.71 -23.89
CA LEU A 587 -14.97 -31.51 -24.34
C LEU A 587 -14.16 -30.87 -23.21
N ALA A 588 -14.73 -30.76 -22.00
CA ALA A 588 -14.01 -30.23 -20.85
C ALA A 588 -12.77 -31.07 -20.52
N GLU A 589 -12.89 -32.41 -20.54
CA GLU A 589 -11.78 -33.31 -20.27
C GLU A 589 -10.68 -33.20 -21.34
N ALA A 590 -11.06 -33.17 -22.61
CA ALA A 590 -10.13 -32.95 -23.71
C ALA A 590 -9.31 -31.66 -23.56
N LEU A 591 -9.98 -30.55 -23.21
CA LEU A 591 -9.33 -29.25 -22.99
C LEU A 591 -8.41 -29.26 -21.77
N ARG A 592 -8.85 -29.83 -20.63
CA ARG A 592 -8.03 -29.96 -19.43
C ARG A 592 -6.79 -30.82 -19.67
N SER A 593 -6.95 -31.97 -20.32
CA SER A 593 -5.85 -32.87 -20.66
C SER A 593 -4.80 -32.19 -21.55
N ALA A 594 -5.22 -31.45 -22.58
CA ALA A 594 -4.30 -30.68 -23.43
C ALA A 594 -3.57 -29.57 -22.66
N ALA A 595 -4.29 -28.82 -21.81
CA ALA A 595 -3.71 -27.74 -21.01
C ALA A 595 -2.74 -28.26 -19.92
N ALA A 596 -2.96 -29.46 -19.40
CA ALA A 596 -2.06 -30.10 -18.43
C ALA A 596 -0.71 -30.49 -19.06
N ALA A 597 -0.70 -30.88 -20.34
CA ALA A 597 0.51 -31.29 -21.05
C ALA A 597 1.51 -30.14 -21.28
N VAL A 598 1.02 -28.92 -21.50
CA VAL A 598 1.86 -27.71 -21.72
C VAL A 598 1.40 -26.57 -20.80
N PRO A 599 1.90 -26.53 -19.56
CA PRO A 599 1.42 -25.63 -18.52
C PRO A 599 1.87 -24.16 -18.63
N THR A 600 2.46 -23.71 -19.72
CA THR A 600 3.17 -22.42 -19.74
C THR A 600 2.32 -21.24 -20.19
N LYS A 601 1.22 -21.48 -20.92
CA LYS A 601 0.38 -20.44 -21.53
C LYS A 601 -1.04 -20.47 -20.95
N PRO A 602 -1.67 -19.32 -20.69
CA PRO A 602 -3.05 -19.26 -20.25
C PRO A 602 -4.02 -19.74 -21.35
N VAL A 603 -5.00 -20.54 -20.94
CA VAL A 603 -6.12 -21.01 -21.76
C VAL A 603 -7.42 -20.46 -21.21
N LEU A 604 -8.27 -19.94 -22.09
CA LEU A 604 -9.59 -19.42 -21.76
C LEU A 604 -10.64 -20.02 -22.69
N VAL A 605 -11.86 -20.23 -22.21
CA VAL A 605 -12.98 -20.70 -23.03
C VAL A 605 -14.04 -19.61 -23.14
N VAL A 606 -14.49 -19.33 -24.37
CA VAL A 606 -15.66 -18.50 -24.67
C VAL A 606 -16.78 -19.43 -25.12
N HIS A 607 -17.93 -19.34 -24.48
CA HIS A 607 -19.07 -20.21 -24.79
C HIS A 607 -20.37 -19.43 -24.95
N VAL A 608 -21.27 -19.94 -25.80
CA VAL A 608 -22.65 -19.46 -25.97
C VAL A 608 -23.58 -20.56 -25.49
N GLU A 609 -24.40 -20.29 -24.47
CA GLU A 609 -25.41 -21.21 -23.88
C GLU A 609 -24.94 -22.60 -23.37
N LEU A 610 -23.62 -22.88 -23.31
CA LEU A 610 -23.06 -24.10 -22.70
C LEU A 610 -22.82 -23.99 -21.19
N GLY A 611 -23.88 -23.97 -20.39
CA GLY A 611 -23.78 -23.94 -18.92
C GLY A 611 -23.10 -25.18 -18.32
N GLY A 612 -23.25 -26.35 -18.95
CA GLY A 612 -22.63 -27.62 -18.53
C GLY A 612 -21.12 -27.67 -18.76
N LEU A 613 -20.63 -27.17 -19.89
CA LEU A 613 -19.20 -27.04 -20.19
C LEU A 613 -18.47 -26.16 -19.16
N ALA A 614 -19.05 -25.01 -18.80
CA ALA A 614 -18.48 -24.12 -17.78
C ALA A 614 -18.39 -24.79 -16.39
N GLN A 615 -19.36 -25.65 -16.05
CA GLN A 615 -19.33 -26.47 -14.84
C GLN A 615 -18.21 -27.51 -14.92
N ALA A 616 -18.14 -28.29 -16.00
CA ALA A 616 -17.17 -29.36 -16.16
C ALA A 616 -15.71 -28.86 -16.16
N LEU A 617 -15.42 -27.72 -16.82
CA LEU A 617 -14.09 -27.10 -16.83
C LEU A 617 -13.63 -26.62 -15.44
N SER A 618 -14.57 -26.44 -14.50
CA SER A 618 -14.29 -25.92 -13.16
C SER A 618 -13.98 -27.01 -12.12
N ALA A 619 -14.00 -28.30 -12.47
CA ALA A 619 -13.81 -29.41 -11.53
C ALA A 619 -12.37 -29.98 -11.50
N ALA A 620 -11.42 -29.34 -10.80
CA ALA A 620 -10.11 -29.87 -10.36
C ALA A 620 -9.30 -28.79 -9.58
N THR A 621 -8.20 -29.11 -8.88
CA THR A 621 -7.52 -28.19 -7.94
C THR A 621 -6.18 -27.61 -8.46
N SER A 622 -5.89 -26.36 -8.03
CA SER A 622 -4.65 -25.53 -7.94
C SER A 622 -3.64 -25.30 -9.10
N THR A 623 -3.12 -24.05 -9.19
CA THR A 623 -1.85 -23.66 -9.89
C THR A 623 -1.21 -22.38 -9.30
N ALA A 624 -0.45 -22.49 -8.21
CA ALA A 624 0.35 -21.36 -7.73
C ALA A 624 1.32 -20.85 -8.83
N PRO A 625 1.55 -19.53 -8.97
CA PRO A 625 2.51 -19.01 -9.93
C PRO A 625 3.93 -19.46 -9.60
N GLN A 626 4.61 -20.10 -10.57
CA GLN A 626 6.00 -20.51 -10.41
C GLN A 626 6.93 -19.29 -10.26
N ALA A 627 7.88 -19.39 -9.34
CA ALA A 627 8.99 -18.46 -9.25
C ALA A 627 9.84 -18.54 -10.53
N LEU A 628 10.14 -17.39 -11.14
CA LEU A 628 11.07 -17.30 -12.25
C LEU A 628 12.45 -17.75 -11.78
N ARG A 629 12.95 -18.86 -12.34
CA ARG A 629 14.34 -19.28 -12.16
C ARG A 629 15.27 -18.26 -12.83
N PRO A 630 16.38 -17.85 -12.20
CA PRO A 630 17.44 -17.12 -12.90
C PRO A 630 18.02 -18.00 -14.03
N PRO A 631 18.44 -17.42 -15.17
CA PRO A 631 18.80 -18.18 -16.38
C PRO A 631 20.05 -19.09 -16.29
N ASP A 632 20.77 -19.15 -15.16
CA ASP A 632 22.10 -19.76 -15.09
C ASP A 632 22.25 -20.96 -14.12
N GLU A 633 21.17 -21.62 -13.68
CA GLU A 633 21.28 -22.88 -12.92
C GLU A 633 21.19 -24.13 -13.82
N PRO A 634 22.21 -25.01 -13.86
CA PRO A 634 22.12 -26.27 -14.59
C PRO A 634 21.12 -27.22 -13.94
N ALA A 635 20.38 -27.97 -14.76
CA ALA A 635 19.44 -28.99 -14.30
C ALA A 635 20.14 -30.07 -13.46
N PRO A 636 19.52 -30.60 -12.39
CA PRO A 636 20.13 -31.65 -11.60
C PRO A 636 20.19 -32.97 -12.40
N ASP A 637 21.37 -33.59 -12.37
CA ASP A 637 21.67 -34.89 -12.97
C ASP A 637 20.78 -35.99 -12.38
N ASP A 638 20.01 -36.64 -13.24
CA ASP A 638 19.14 -37.76 -12.91
C ASP A 638 19.97 -39.05 -12.84
N THR A 639 20.52 -39.35 -11.65
CA THR A 639 21.14 -40.66 -11.38
C THR A 639 20.29 -41.43 -10.37
N PRO A 640 19.82 -42.65 -10.73
CA PRO A 640 18.95 -43.41 -9.85
C PRO A 640 19.76 -44.00 -8.69
N ARG A 641 19.42 -43.62 -7.46
CA ARG A 641 19.94 -44.27 -6.24
C ARG A 641 19.24 -45.62 -6.02
N PRO A 642 19.96 -46.67 -5.61
CA PRO A 642 19.40 -48.00 -5.44
C PRO A 642 18.62 -48.12 -4.11
N THR A 643 17.61 -48.97 -4.16
CA THR A 643 16.69 -49.35 -3.06
C THR A 643 17.42 -50.09 -1.93
N ALA A 644 17.09 -49.73 -0.69
CA ALA A 644 17.54 -50.44 0.52
C ALA A 644 16.67 -51.67 0.81
N PRO A 645 17.22 -52.76 1.38
CA PRO A 645 16.42 -53.86 1.91
C PRO A 645 16.20 -53.76 3.44
N ASP A 646 15.15 -54.46 3.87
CA ASP A 646 14.51 -54.58 5.20
C ASP A 646 15.43 -55.11 6.34
N PRO A 647 15.04 -54.97 7.63
CA PRO A 647 15.92 -55.12 8.78
C PRO A 647 15.93 -56.53 9.41
N GLY A 648 17.08 -56.89 10.01
CA GLY A 648 17.29 -58.06 10.86
C GLY A 648 18.47 -57.86 11.82
N PRO A 649 18.58 -58.62 12.92
CA PRO A 649 18.60 -58.02 14.26
C PRO A 649 19.96 -58.03 15.02
N GLN A 650 20.07 -57.06 15.93
CA GLN A 650 20.78 -56.99 17.22
C GLN A 650 21.83 -58.06 17.61
N THR A 651 23.03 -57.62 18.02
CA THR A 651 23.69 -57.88 19.35
C THR A 651 25.07 -57.18 19.44
N PRO A 652 25.65 -56.95 20.66
CA PRO A 652 26.48 -55.77 20.99
C PRO A 652 27.91 -56.16 21.47
N PRO A 653 28.57 -55.46 22.43
CA PRO A 653 29.62 -54.45 22.22
C PRO A 653 31.01 -54.85 22.78
N SER A 654 32.07 -54.11 22.45
CA SER A 654 33.32 -54.08 23.25
C SER A 654 34.09 -52.78 23.00
N ALA A 655 34.23 -51.87 23.99
CA ALA A 655 35.24 -51.84 25.05
C ALA A 655 36.56 -51.17 24.60
N GLY A 656 37.03 -50.16 25.35
CA GLY A 656 38.42 -49.70 25.30
C GLY A 656 38.66 -48.19 25.39
N ARG A 657 38.65 -47.64 26.62
CA ARG A 657 39.36 -46.41 27.06
C ARG A 657 40.86 -46.78 27.34
N PRO A 658 41.80 -45.90 27.78
CA PRO A 658 41.81 -44.42 27.97
C PRO A 658 43.17 -43.69 27.69
N ALA A 659 43.20 -42.37 28.03
CA ALA A 659 44.35 -41.55 28.53
C ALA A 659 45.34 -40.97 27.48
N SER A 660 45.93 -39.76 27.57
CA SER A 660 46.25 -38.83 28.67
C SER A 660 46.62 -37.40 28.14
N ARG A 661 46.60 -36.41 29.04
CA ARG A 661 46.91 -34.94 28.96
C ARG A 661 48.41 -34.66 29.29
N PRO A 662 48.94 -33.41 29.46
CA PRO A 662 48.86 -32.07 28.80
C PRO A 662 50.31 -31.42 28.69
N PRO A 663 50.63 -30.11 28.93
CA PRO A 663 50.07 -28.79 28.58
C PRO A 663 51.07 -27.84 27.83
N GLY A 664 50.62 -26.70 27.31
CA GLY A 664 51.49 -25.60 26.84
C GLY A 664 50.73 -24.35 26.37
N SER A 665 51.19 -23.16 26.72
CA SER A 665 50.41 -21.93 26.93
C SER A 665 50.62 -20.76 25.93
N ARG A 666 49.52 -20.02 25.63
CA ARG A 666 49.36 -18.58 25.26
C ARG A 666 49.83 -18.07 23.87
N PRO A 667 49.30 -16.92 23.36
CA PRO A 667 47.96 -16.30 23.50
C PRO A 667 47.28 -15.98 22.13
N ALA A 668 45.95 -15.87 22.13
CA ALA A 668 45.13 -15.63 20.93
C ALA A 668 45.04 -14.14 20.54
N GLY A 669 45.20 -13.86 19.25
CA GLY A 669 44.82 -12.58 18.63
C GLY A 669 43.29 -12.41 18.53
N PRO A 670 42.80 -11.19 18.21
CA PRO A 670 41.37 -10.91 18.19
C PRO A 670 40.67 -11.68 17.05
N PRO A 671 39.47 -12.25 17.27
CA PRO A 671 38.75 -12.94 16.21
C PRO A 671 38.14 -11.93 15.22
N PRO A 672 37.98 -12.32 13.94
CA PRO A 672 37.45 -11.44 12.92
C PRO A 672 35.97 -11.12 13.16
N SER A 673 35.60 -9.91 12.74
CA SER A 673 34.24 -9.38 12.60
C SER A 673 33.27 -10.43 12.04
N VAL A 674 32.28 -10.82 12.84
CA VAL A 674 31.15 -11.65 12.41
C VAL A 674 30.17 -10.73 11.67
N ALA A 675 30.16 -10.84 10.34
CA ALA A 675 29.11 -10.27 9.52
C ALA A 675 27.73 -10.81 9.96
N PRO A 676 26.69 -9.97 10.06
CA PRO A 676 25.36 -10.45 10.43
C PRO A 676 24.81 -11.41 9.37
N SER A 677 24.34 -12.58 9.82
CA SER A 677 23.73 -13.60 8.97
C SER A 677 22.61 -13.04 8.10
N PRO A 678 22.51 -13.45 6.82
CA PRO A 678 21.37 -13.10 5.99
C PRO A 678 20.07 -13.73 6.54
N VAL A 679 18.98 -13.02 6.26
CA VAL A 679 17.58 -13.38 6.48
C VAL A 679 17.34 -14.86 6.14
N PRO A 680 16.62 -15.64 6.97
CA PRO A 680 16.29 -17.01 6.60
C PRO A 680 15.47 -16.99 5.30
N PRO A 681 15.76 -17.87 4.33
CA PRO A 681 15.02 -17.90 3.08
C PRO A 681 13.54 -18.20 3.35
N PRO A 682 12.62 -17.77 2.48
CA PRO A 682 11.23 -18.18 2.57
C PRO A 682 11.15 -19.71 2.63
N VAL A 683 10.22 -20.21 3.44
CA VAL A 683 9.92 -21.64 3.53
C VAL A 683 9.77 -22.18 2.11
N ALA A 684 10.58 -23.17 1.76
CA ALA A 684 10.58 -23.74 0.43
C ALA A 684 9.14 -24.17 0.06
N PRO A 685 8.65 -23.81 -1.15
CA PRO A 685 7.33 -24.24 -1.57
C PRO A 685 7.29 -25.76 -1.54
N ARG A 686 6.28 -26.30 -0.87
CA ARG A 686 5.94 -27.73 -0.89
C ARG A 686 5.85 -28.14 -2.36
N ALA A 687 6.54 -29.22 -2.76
CA ALA A 687 6.48 -29.72 -4.13
C ALA A 687 5.01 -29.90 -4.54
N PRO A 688 4.56 -29.33 -5.68
CA PRO A 688 3.16 -29.41 -6.06
C PRO A 688 2.81 -30.88 -6.33
N ALA A 689 1.76 -31.37 -5.66
CA ALA A 689 1.06 -32.56 -6.12
C ALA A 689 0.58 -32.31 -7.55
N GLU A 690 0.59 -33.35 -8.40
CA GLU A 690 0.04 -33.31 -9.76
C GLU A 690 -1.44 -32.91 -9.72
N GLU A 691 -1.71 -31.62 -9.83
CA GLU A 691 -3.02 -31.02 -9.62
C GLU A 691 -3.51 -30.43 -10.96
N ALA A 692 -4.64 -30.95 -11.46
CA ALA A 692 -5.17 -30.64 -12.78
C ALA A 692 -5.73 -29.21 -12.85
N ARG A 693 -5.28 -28.46 -13.87
CA ARG A 693 -5.48 -27.00 -13.99
C ARG A 693 -6.90 -26.64 -14.41
N LEU A 694 -7.44 -25.59 -13.79
CA LEU A 694 -8.78 -25.08 -14.06
C LEU A 694 -8.80 -24.10 -15.24
N ILE A 695 -9.64 -24.34 -16.24
CA ILE A 695 -9.78 -23.43 -17.39
C ILE A 695 -11.00 -22.52 -17.17
N PRO A 696 -10.83 -21.19 -17.10
CA PRO A 696 -11.95 -20.27 -16.94
C PRO A 696 -12.81 -20.18 -18.21
N ALA A 697 -14.13 -20.27 -18.03
CA ALA A 697 -15.13 -20.17 -19.09
C ALA A 697 -15.93 -18.87 -18.97
N TYR A 698 -16.12 -18.19 -20.09
CA TYR A 698 -16.78 -16.89 -20.17
C TYR A 698 -17.95 -16.94 -21.14
N PRO A 699 -19.09 -16.30 -20.80
CA PRO A 699 -20.29 -16.33 -21.64
C PRO A 699 -20.23 -15.39 -22.84
N ALA A 700 -19.13 -14.65 -23.02
CA ALA A 700 -18.96 -13.68 -24.09
C ALA A 700 -17.47 -13.42 -24.36
N ALA A 701 -17.13 -13.15 -25.62
CA ALA A 701 -15.76 -12.96 -26.07
C ALA A 701 -15.10 -11.73 -25.43
N GLU A 702 -15.82 -10.61 -25.37
CA GLU A 702 -15.35 -9.33 -24.83
C GLU A 702 -14.90 -9.48 -23.36
N ARG A 703 -15.57 -10.36 -22.61
CA ARG A 703 -15.26 -10.60 -21.20
C ARG A 703 -13.99 -11.40 -21.01
N ALA A 704 -13.84 -12.49 -21.77
CA ALA A 704 -12.64 -13.31 -21.75
C ALA A 704 -11.42 -12.49 -22.17
N VAL A 705 -11.57 -11.77 -23.28
CA VAL A 705 -10.49 -10.97 -23.86
C VAL A 705 -10.13 -9.79 -22.96
N ARG A 706 -11.10 -9.11 -22.34
CA ARG A 706 -10.81 -8.06 -21.37
C ARG A 706 -10.05 -8.58 -20.16
N ALA A 707 -10.45 -9.72 -19.60
CA ALA A 707 -9.72 -10.37 -18.50
C ALA A 707 -8.28 -10.72 -18.92
N LEU A 708 -8.10 -11.25 -20.14
CA LEU A 708 -6.78 -11.54 -20.71
C LEU A 708 -5.93 -10.27 -20.91
N GLY A 709 -6.51 -9.20 -21.43
CA GLY A 709 -5.83 -7.90 -21.58
C GLY A 709 -5.33 -7.33 -20.25
N GLN A 710 -6.11 -7.47 -19.19
CA GLN A 710 -5.68 -7.12 -17.84
C GLN A 710 -4.52 -8.00 -17.36
N ALA A 711 -4.58 -9.32 -17.59
CA ALA A 711 -3.51 -10.24 -17.23
C ALA A 711 -2.21 -9.97 -18.01
N VAL A 712 -2.28 -9.65 -19.30
CA VAL A 712 -1.12 -9.24 -20.12
C VAL A 712 -0.50 -7.96 -19.60
N SER A 713 -1.31 -6.95 -19.33
CA SER A 713 -0.85 -5.66 -18.80
C SER A 713 -0.15 -5.83 -17.45
N TYR A 714 -0.72 -6.64 -16.56
CA TYR A 714 -0.13 -6.97 -15.27
C TYR A 714 1.16 -7.79 -15.40
N ALA A 715 1.19 -8.79 -16.29
CA ALA A 715 2.39 -9.58 -16.55
C ALA A 715 3.55 -8.72 -17.05
N GLN A 716 3.26 -7.77 -17.93
CA GLN A 716 4.23 -6.79 -18.40
C GLN A 716 4.72 -5.90 -17.26
N TRP A 717 3.81 -5.31 -16.48
CA TRP A 717 4.16 -4.50 -15.33
C TRP A 717 5.05 -5.25 -14.34
N ARG A 718 4.74 -6.53 -14.06
CA ARG A 718 5.51 -7.35 -13.11
C ARG A 718 6.93 -7.61 -13.61
N ARG A 719 7.14 -7.81 -14.92
CA ARG A 719 8.47 -7.93 -15.53
C ARG A 719 9.25 -6.62 -15.39
N ASP A 720 8.62 -5.50 -15.70
CA ASP A 720 9.26 -4.17 -15.61
C ASP A 720 9.61 -3.82 -14.15
N ALA A 721 8.79 -4.26 -13.18
CA ALA A 721 9.02 -4.03 -11.76
C ALA A 721 10.22 -4.80 -11.17
N LEU A 722 10.71 -5.86 -11.83
CA LEU A 722 11.88 -6.64 -11.37
C LEU A 722 13.20 -5.91 -11.56
N ASP A 723 13.24 -4.94 -12.48
CA ASP A 723 14.43 -4.15 -12.78
C ASP A 723 14.08 -2.66 -12.60
N PRO A 724 14.04 -2.17 -11.35
CA PRO A 724 13.66 -0.80 -11.07
C PRO A 724 14.68 0.17 -11.68
N GLY A 725 14.18 1.24 -12.30
CA GLY A 725 15.02 2.35 -12.76
C GLY A 725 15.77 3.01 -11.61
N ARG A 726 16.75 3.85 -11.93
CA ARG A 726 17.54 4.61 -10.96
C ARG A 726 17.13 6.07 -10.96
N VAL A 727 17.19 6.71 -9.79
CA VAL A 727 17.08 8.17 -9.69
C VAL A 727 18.48 8.73 -9.97
N PRO A 728 18.69 9.50 -11.06
CA PRO A 728 20.01 9.99 -11.40
C PRO A 728 20.49 11.06 -10.41
N GLU A 729 21.78 11.05 -10.11
CA GLU A 729 22.46 12.12 -9.38
C GLU A 729 23.06 13.11 -10.37
N TYR A 730 22.95 14.40 -10.07
CA TYR A 730 23.50 15.47 -10.91
C TYR A 730 24.48 16.31 -10.09
N GLU A 731 25.74 16.40 -10.53
CA GLU A 731 26.78 17.18 -9.85
C GLU A 731 26.54 18.70 -9.91
N ASN A 732 25.70 19.16 -10.85
CA ASN A 732 25.43 20.58 -11.08
C ASN A 732 24.20 21.11 -10.34
N ILE A 733 23.76 20.45 -9.27
CA ILE A 733 22.64 20.89 -8.41
C ILE A 733 23.19 21.63 -7.17
N ASP A 734 22.69 22.84 -6.93
CA ASP A 734 22.95 23.61 -5.70
C ASP A 734 21.77 23.48 -4.73
N GLU A 735 21.66 22.32 -4.07
CA GLU A 735 20.61 22.01 -3.09
C GLU A 735 20.66 22.97 -1.89
N LYS A 736 21.86 23.26 -1.36
CA LYS A 736 22.04 24.13 -0.19
C LYS A 736 21.60 25.56 -0.47
N GLY A 737 21.98 26.12 -1.62
CA GLY A 737 21.56 27.46 -2.02
C GLY A 737 20.04 27.54 -2.26
N ALA A 738 19.44 26.46 -2.79
CA ALA A 738 18.00 26.39 -2.98
C ALA A 738 17.25 26.35 -1.63
N ALA A 739 17.70 25.52 -0.68
CA ALA A 739 17.15 25.45 0.67
C ALA A 739 17.22 26.81 1.39
N GLN A 740 18.34 27.53 1.30
CA GLN A 740 18.49 28.86 1.89
C GLN A 740 17.51 29.88 1.29
N GLN A 741 17.34 29.89 -0.04
CA GLN A 741 16.38 30.78 -0.69
C GLN A 741 14.94 30.46 -0.28
N ILE A 742 14.57 29.18 -0.25
CA ILE A 742 13.24 28.72 0.15
C ILE A 742 12.95 29.13 1.60
N ALA A 743 13.88 28.86 2.52
CA ALA A 743 13.75 29.24 3.93
C ALA A 743 13.59 30.76 4.09
N GLY A 744 14.37 31.55 3.33
CA GLY A 744 14.26 33.01 3.33
C GLY A 744 12.88 33.53 2.88
N HIS A 745 12.25 32.87 1.90
CA HIS A 745 10.90 33.22 1.46
C HIS A 745 9.80 32.76 2.42
N LEU A 746 9.97 31.61 3.08
CA LEU A 746 8.99 31.04 4.00
C LEU A 746 9.06 31.58 5.43
N ALA A 747 10.11 32.33 5.78
CA ALA A 747 10.27 32.98 7.09
C ALA A 747 9.08 33.89 7.49
N ARG A 748 8.24 34.31 6.53
CA ARG A 748 7.03 35.14 6.75
C ARG A 748 5.74 34.32 7.00
N GLY A 749 5.82 32.99 7.03
CA GLY A 749 4.78 32.10 7.57
C GLY A 749 3.56 31.82 6.68
N GLN A 750 3.53 32.27 5.41
CA GLN A 750 2.42 32.00 4.49
C GLN A 750 2.91 31.37 3.18
N GLY A 751 2.06 30.53 2.57
CA GLY A 751 2.30 30.02 1.22
C GLY A 751 2.30 31.15 0.18
N LEU A 752 3.22 31.09 -0.77
CA LEU A 752 3.58 32.16 -1.69
C LEU A 752 3.80 31.59 -3.10
N THR A 753 3.28 32.27 -4.12
CA THR A 753 3.70 32.06 -5.52
C THR A 753 4.89 32.98 -5.81
N LEU A 754 6.02 32.41 -6.22
CA LEU A 754 7.23 33.17 -6.50
C LEU A 754 7.04 34.11 -7.71
N GLY A 755 7.71 35.26 -7.67
CA GLY A 755 7.86 36.11 -8.85
C GLY A 755 8.69 35.41 -9.93
N MET A 756 8.65 35.93 -11.16
CA MET A 756 9.34 35.30 -12.30
C MET A 756 10.86 35.25 -12.09
N ARG A 757 11.45 36.30 -11.50
CA ARG A 757 12.89 36.37 -11.23
C ARG A 757 13.30 35.31 -10.21
N GLU A 758 12.60 35.25 -9.08
CA GLU A 758 12.86 34.29 -8.00
C GLU A 758 12.62 32.85 -8.48
N THR A 759 11.62 32.64 -9.35
CA THR A 759 11.34 31.35 -10.01
C THR A 759 12.51 30.92 -10.90
N CYS A 760 13.04 31.82 -11.74
CA CYS A 760 14.18 31.52 -12.60
C CYS A 760 15.45 31.21 -11.79
N GLU A 761 15.70 31.95 -10.70
CA GLU A 761 16.84 31.71 -9.81
C GLU A 761 16.75 30.34 -9.12
N LEU A 762 15.58 29.98 -8.58
CA LEU A 762 15.37 28.69 -7.92
C LEU A 762 15.49 27.51 -8.89
N LEU A 763 14.81 27.58 -10.04
CA LEU A 763 14.89 26.54 -11.08
C LEU A 763 16.31 26.41 -11.66
N GLY A 764 17.02 27.53 -11.80
CA GLY A 764 18.39 27.58 -12.26
C GLY A 764 19.38 26.79 -11.39
N ARG A 765 19.16 26.73 -10.07
CA ARG A 765 19.98 25.91 -9.14
C ARG A 765 19.87 24.41 -9.38
N TYR A 766 18.80 23.96 -10.05
CA TYR A 766 18.61 22.57 -10.47
C TYR A 766 18.94 22.37 -11.96
N GLY A 767 19.57 23.35 -12.61
CA GLY A 767 19.93 23.31 -14.03
C GLY A 767 18.76 23.58 -14.99
N ILE A 768 17.59 23.97 -14.48
CA ILE A 768 16.41 24.25 -15.30
C ILE A 768 16.44 25.72 -15.75
N ARG A 769 16.75 25.95 -17.03
CA ARG A 769 16.84 27.29 -17.61
C ARG A 769 15.51 27.73 -18.22
N VAL A 770 14.89 28.74 -17.61
CA VAL A 770 13.67 29.38 -18.14
C VAL A 770 14.06 30.58 -19.01
N HIS A 771 13.49 30.68 -20.20
CA HIS A 771 13.71 31.82 -21.09
C HIS A 771 13.14 33.08 -20.46
N ARG A 772 13.99 34.08 -20.26
CA ARG A 772 13.59 35.36 -19.64
C ARG A 772 12.65 36.11 -20.57
N ALA A 773 11.52 36.54 -20.02
CA ALA A 773 10.63 37.51 -20.62
C ALA A 773 10.90 38.88 -19.97
N LEU A 774 11.34 39.85 -20.76
CA LEU A 774 11.66 41.19 -20.28
C LEU A 774 10.41 42.08 -20.38
N PRO A 775 10.03 42.79 -19.31
CA PRO A 775 8.93 43.75 -19.35
C PRO A 775 9.17 44.83 -20.39
N ALA A 776 8.11 45.17 -21.14
CA ALA A 776 8.15 46.20 -22.16
C ALA A 776 6.93 47.12 -22.00
N PRO A 777 6.90 48.01 -20.99
CA PRO A 777 5.74 48.87 -20.73
C PRO A 777 5.53 49.95 -21.81
N ALA A 778 6.56 50.28 -22.60
CA ALA A 778 6.48 51.13 -23.78
C ALA A 778 7.19 50.49 -25.01
N PRO A 779 6.91 50.97 -26.24
CA PRO A 779 7.58 50.48 -27.45
C PRO A 779 9.11 50.55 -27.40
N ASP A 780 9.68 51.61 -26.83
CA ASP A 780 11.14 51.76 -26.71
C ASP A 780 11.76 50.77 -25.72
N ASP A 781 11.01 50.40 -24.68
CA ASP A 781 11.42 49.32 -23.76
C ASP A 781 11.39 47.96 -24.47
N ALA A 782 10.40 47.75 -25.35
CA ALA A 782 10.32 46.52 -26.17
C ALA A 782 11.55 46.38 -27.07
N VAL A 783 11.95 47.46 -27.73
CA VAL A 783 13.16 47.49 -28.58
C VAL A 783 14.42 47.27 -27.75
N SER A 784 14.53 47.93 -26.59
CA SER A 784 15.68 47.76 -25.69
C SER A 784 15.79 46.31 -25.20
N ALA A 785 14.66 45.71 -24.83
CA ALA A 785 14.57 44.30 -24.47
C ALA A 785 14.95 43.38 -25.64
N ALA A 786 14.46 43.65 -26.85
CA ALA A 786 14.77 42.86 -28.04
C ALA A 786 16.26 42.92 -28.40
N ARG A 787 16.90 44.09 -28.27
CA ARG A 787 18.35 44.23 -28.48
C ARG A 787 19.17 43.48 -27.42
N ALA A 788 18.70 43.44 -26.18
CA ALA A 788 19.36 42.67 -25.11
C ALA A 788 19.21 41.15 -25.29
N ILE A 789 18.09 40.70 -25.86
CA ILE A 789 17.79 39.28 -26.11
C ILE A 789 18.43 38.78 -27.42
N GLY A 790 18.43 39.61 -28.46
CA GLY A 790 18.76 39.24 -29.84
C GLY A 790 17.53 38.80 -30.65
N TYR A 791 17.46 39.22 -31.91
CA TYR A 791 16.41 38.84 -32.86
C TYR A 791 16.63 37.42 -33.44
N PRO A 792 15.57 36.67 -33.80
CA PRO A 792 14.15 37.06 -33.75
C PRO A 792 13.53 36.93 -32.34
N VAL A 793 12.55 37.78 -32.04
CA VAL A 793 11.85 37.84 -30.75
C VAL A 793 10.33 37.65 -30.89
N ALA A 794 9.69 37.35 -29.77
CA ALA A 794 8.25 37.33 -29.62
C ALA A 794 7.78 38.44 -28.67
N LEU A 795 6.70 39.12 -29.03
CA LEU A 795 6.00 40.07 -28.17
C LEU A 795 4.72 39.41 -27.63
N LYS A 796 4.54 39.42 -26.31
CA LYS A 796 3.45 38.71 -25.63
C LYS A 796 2.74 39.61 -24.61
N ALA A 797 1.41 39.58 -24.58
CA ALA A 797 0.62 40.16 -23.49
C ALA A 797 0.54 39.18 -22.30
N THR A 798 0.78 39.67 -21.08
CA THR A 798 0.73 38.85 -19.86
C THR A 798 -0.45 39.19 -18.94
N ALA A 799 -1.44 39.93 -19.44
CA ALA A 799 -2.69 40.19 -18.74
C ALA A 799 -3.42 38.88 -18.37
N PRO A 800 -3.98 38.72 -17.15
CA PRO A 800 -4.60 37.47 -16.71
C PRO A 800 -5.66 36.90 -17.65
N HIS A 801 -6.43 37.73 -18.35
CA HIS A 801 -7.49 37.32 -19.27
C HIS A 801 -6.99 36.91 -20.68
N LEU A 802 -5.74 37.23 -21.02
CA LEU A 802 -5.08 36.84 -22.28
C LEU A 802 -4.07 35.70 -22.11
N ARG A 803 -3.72 35.35 -20.86
CA ARG A 803 -2.82 34.23 -20.56
C ARG A 803 -3.41 32.92 -21.06
N HIS A 804 -2.57 32.10 -21.69
CA HIS A 804 -2.96 30.79 -22.25
C HIS A 804 -4.04 30.85 -23.33
N ARG A 805 -4.29 32.03 -23.92
CA ARG A 805 -5.23 32.27 -25.02
C ARG A 805 -4.53 32.82 -26.26
N ALA A 806 -3.58 32.06 -26.78
CA ALA A 806 -2.83 32.45 -27.98
C ALA A 806 -3.76 32.59 -29.22
N ASP A 807 -4.91 31.91 -29.22
CA ASP A 807 -5.99 32.03 -30.20
C ASP A 807 -6.55 33.44 -30.32
N LEU A 808 -6.49 34.23 -29.25
CA LEU A 808 -6.96 35.61 -29.25
C LEU A 808 -5.94 36.56 -29.87
N GLY A 809 -4.76 36.12 -30.29
CA GLY A 809 -3.77 37.00 -30.90
C GLY A 809 -3.02 37.90 -29.91
N GLY A 810 -2.98 37.54 -28.61
CA GLY A 810 -2.15 38.24 -27.61
C GLY A 810 -0.64 37.95 -27.69
N VAL A 811 -0.21 37.20 -28.71
CA VAL A 811 1.17 36.80 -28.96
C VAL A 811 1.52 37.09 -30.43
N ARG A 812 2.65 37.76 -30.66
CA ARG A 812 3.25 38.01 -31.97
C ARG A 812 4.61 37.33 -32.00
N LEU A 813 4.82 36.45 -32.98
CA LEU A 813 6.00 35.59 -33.10
C LEU A 813 6.85 36.02 -34.29
N ASP A 814 8.10 35.58 -34.30
CA ASP A 814 9.03 35.71 -35.44
C ASP A 814 9.29 37.15 -35.88
N LEU A 815 9.32 38.08 -34.92
CA LEU A 815 9.65 39.48 -35.18
C LEU A 815 11.15 39.56 -35.43
N ALA A 816 11.55 39.85 -36.66
CA ALA A 816 12.94 39.75 -37.11
C ALA A 816 13.75 41.03 -36.89
N ASP A 817 13.08 42.18 -36.71
CA ASP A 817 13.72 43.49 -36.61
C ASP A 817 12.89 44.48 -35.75
N GLU A 818 13.47 45.66 -35.52
CA GLU A 818 12.85 46.73 -34.74
C GLU A 818 11.55 47.25 -35.35
N GLU A 819 11.46 47.33 -36.67
CA GLU A 819 10.30 47.89 -37.36
C GLU A 819 9.08 46.97 -37.21
N GLN A 820 9.27 45.67 -37.40
CA GLN A 820 8.26 44.65 -37.17
C GLN A 820 7.80 44.63 -35.71
N LEU A 821 8.73 44.78 -34.76
CA LEU A 821 8.40 44.79 -33.34
C LEU A 821 7.54 46.00 -32.94
N ARG A 822 7.87 47.19 -33.44
CA ARG A 822 7.08 48.41 -33.17
C ARG A 822 5.68 48.29 -33.75
N ARG A 823 5.56 47.87 -35.01
CA ARG A 823 4.24 47.60 -35.64
C ARG A 823 3.42 46.59 -34.86
N ALA A 824 4.04 45.47 -34.48
CA ALA A 824 3.37 44.44 -33.69
C ALA A 824 2.94 44.93 -32.30
N TYR A 825 3.69 45.86 -31.69
CA TYR A 825 3.35 46.47 -30.41
C TYR A 825 2.13 47.38 -30.54
N ASP A 826 2.12 48.26 -31.54
CA ASP A 826 1.01 49.17 -31.79
C ASP A 826 -0.28 48.38 -32.07
N GLU A 827 -0.23 47.41 -32.99
CA GLU A 827 -1.36 46.51 -33.28
C GLU A 827 -1.88 45.80 -32.02
N LEU A 828 -0.99 45.29 -31.17
CA LEU A 828 -1.36 44.56 -29.96
C LEU A 828 -2.05 45.49 -28.94
N THR A 829 -1.61 46.74 -28.83
CA THR A 829 -2.26 47.74 -27.97
C THR A 829 -3.57 48.28 -28.54
N GLU A 830 -3.69 48.44 -29.85
CA GLU A 830 -4.95 48.82 -30.50
C GLU A 830 -6.03 47.76 -30.33
N LEU A 831 -5.67 46.48 -30.48
CA LEU A 831 -6.61 45.36 -30.39
C LEU A 831 -7.06 45.03 -28.97
N PHE A 832 -6.17 45.14 -27.98
CA PHE A 832 -6.43 44.59 -26.63
C PHE A 832 -6.40 45.62 -25.49
N GLY A 833 -6.07 46.88 -25.76
CA GLY A 833 -6.16 47.97 -24.78
C GLY A 833 -4.81 48.55 -24.35
N LYS A 834 -4.79 49.25 -23.22
CA LYS A 834 -3.59 50.03 -22.80
C LYS A 834 -2.45 49.12 -22.33
N PRO A 835 -1.16 49.47 -22.55
CA PRO A 835 -0.01 48.70 -22.08
C PRO A 835 -0.03 48.33 -20.59
N ALA A 836 -0.56 49.21 -19.73
CA ALA A 836 -0.66 48.96 -18.29
C ALA A 836 -1.58 47.77 -17.94
N GLU A 837 -2.60 47.52 -18.75
CA GLU A 837 -3.53 46.40 -18.62
C GLU A 837 -2.95 45.14 -19.26
N LEU A 838 -2.33 45.29 -20.43
CA LEU A 838 -1.76 44.20 -21.23
C LEU A 838 -0.49 43.59 -20.65
N ARG A 839 0.31 44.41 -19.97
CA ARG A 839 1.63 44.05 -19.41
C ARG A 839 2.49 43.34 -20.47
N PRO A 840 2.86 44.02 -21.57
CA PRO A 840 3.61 43.41 -22.65
C PRO A 840 5.01 43.01 -22.19
N VAL A 841 5.49 41.89 -22.74
CA VAL A 841 6.84 41.37 -22.51
C VAL A 841 7.46 40.93 -23.83
N VAL A 842 8.77 41.08 -23.94
CA VAL A 842 9.57 40.57 -25.06
C VAL A 842 10.36 39.35 -24.60
N GLN A 843 10.34 38.29 -25.41
CA GLN A 843 11.04 37.03 -25.14
C GLN A 843 11.69 36.52 -26.42
N GLY A 844 12.87 35.88 -26.32
CA GLY A 844 13.53 35.29 -27.49
C GLY A 844 12.73 34.14 -28.11
N MET A 845 12.83 33.95 -29.42
CA MET A 845 12.18 32.84 -30.11
C MET A 845 12.82 31.50 -29.74
N ALA A 846 11.99 30.50 -29.41
CA ALA A 846 12.43 29.11 -29.29
C ALA A 846 12.51 28.45 -30.67
N PRO A 847 13.40 27.46 -30.86
CA PRO A 847 13.39 26.63 -32.06
C PRO A 847 12.03 25.95 -32.26
N ARG A 848 11.69 25.63 -33.51
CA ARG A 848 10.46 24.91 -33.82
C ARG A 848 10.49 23.52 -33.17
N GLY A 849 9.43 23.18 -32.46
CA GLY A 849 9.32 21.93 -31.70
C GLY A 849 7.89 21.64 -31.30
N VAL A 850 7.73 20.64 -30.44
CA VAL A 850 6.43 20.25 -29.88
C VAL A 850 6.26 20.94 -28.52
N ASP A 851 5.14 21.63 -28.34
CA ASP A 851 4.80 22.27 -27.07
C ASP A 851 4.33 21.21 -26.06
N THR A 852 4.97 21.19 -24.89
CA THR A 852 4.67 20.26 -23.80
C THR A 852 4.42 21.00 -22.50
N VAL A 853 3.85 20.29 -21.52
CA VAL A 853 3.57 20.78 -20.18
C VAL A 853 4.13 19.80 -19.15
N VAL A 854 4.87 20.33 -18.18
CA VAL A 854 5.40 19.59 -17.03
C VAL A 854 4.86 20.20 -15.76
N ARG A 855 4.25 19.38 -14.90
CA ARG A 855 3.67 19.83 -13.63
C ARG A 855 4.08 18.92 -12.50
N ALA A 856 4.52 19.49 -11.39
CA ALA A 856 4.69 18.76 -10.14
C ALA A 856 3.79 19.38 -9.07
N VAL A 857 3.12 18.55 -8.27
CA VAL A 857 2.27 19.03 -7.18
C VAL A 857 2.39 18.10 -5.98
N ILE A 858 2.37 18.67 -4.77
CA ILE A 858 2.30 17.91 -3.53
C ILE A 858 0.84 17.79 -3.10
N ASP A 859 0.31 16.56 -3.15
CA ASP A 859 -0.99 16.20 -2.60
C ASP A 859 -0.85 15.67 -1.16
N PRO A 860 -1.66 16.16 -0.21
CA PRO A 860 -1.63 15.69 1.18
C PRO A 860 -1.95 14.20 1.37
N ALA A 861 -2.69 13.59 0.44
CA ALA A 861 -3.11 12.20 0.52
C ALA A 861 -2.23 11.26 -0.32
N ALA A 862 -1.73 11.71 -1.48
CA ALA A 862 -1.02 10.88 -2.44
C ALA A 862 0.50 11.10 -2.51
N GLY A 863 1.01 12.27 -2.10
CA GLY A 863 2.45 12.57 -2.26
C GLY A 863 2.75 13.61 -3.31
N ALA A 864 4.03 13.78 -3.58
CA ALA A 864 4.51 14.56 -4.71
C ALA A 864 4.26 13.77 -6.00
N VAL A 865 3.56 14.39 -6.95
CA VAL A 865 3.17 13.80 -8.23
C VAL A 865 3.75 14.64 -9.36
N LEU A 866 4.56 14.02 -10.22
CA LEU A 866 5.01 14.58 -11.49
C LEU A 866 4.01 14.22 -12.59
N SER A 867 3.68 15.16 -13.46
CA SER A 867 2.74 15.02 -14.57
C SER A 867 3.34 15.59 -15.85
N PHE A 868 3.08 14.92 -16.97
CA PHE A 868 3.56 15.32 -18.28
C PHE A 868 2.44 15.19 -19.32
N GLY A 869 2.39 16.11 -20.27
CA GLY A 869 1.46 16.10 -21.40
C GLY A 869 1.90 17.02 -22.53
N LEU A 870 1.23 16.95 -23.67
CA LEU A 870 1.41 17.92 -24.76
C LEU A 870 0.53 19.14 -24.51
N ALA A 871 1.06 20.35 -24.67
CA ALA A 871 0.32 21.57 -24.40
C ALA A 871 -0.85 21.77 -25.38
N GLY A 872 -1.88 22.48 -24.94
CA GLY A 872 -3.07 22.78 -25.75
C GLY A 872 -4.23 21.79 -25.55
N ALA A 873 -5.09 21.69 -26.56
CA ALA A 873 -6.39 21.02 -26.48
C ALA A 873 -6.31 19.54 -26.05
N ALA A 874 -5.24 18.81 -26.40
CA ALA A 874 -5.06 17.42 -25.99
C ALA A 874 -5.00 17.27 -24.46
N THR A 875 -4.23 18.12 -23.78
CA THR A 875 -4.19 18.15 -22.32
C THR A 875 -5.45 18.79 -21.74
N GLN A 876 -5.91 19.92 -22.30
CA GLN A 876 -6.97 20.73 -21.70
C GLN A 876 -8.38 20.12 -21.84
N LEU A 877 -8.67 19.44 -22.95
CA LEU A 877 -10.00 18.87 -23.25
C LEU A 877 -10.02 17.35 -23.09
N LEU A 878 -8.98 16.65 -23.56
CA LEU A 878 -8.94 15.18 -23.57
C LEU A 878 -8.27 14.59 -22.33
N GLY A 879 -7.64 15.44 -21.49
CA GLY A 879 -6.92 15.02 -20.30
C GLY A 879 -5.74 14.10 -20.62
N ASP A 880 -5.10 14.27 -21.79
CA ASP A 880 -4.00 13.42 -22.23
C ASP A 880 -2.70 13.73 -21.48
N MET A 881 -2.67 13.37 -20.20
CA MET A 881 -1.51 13.47 -19.33
C MET A 881 -1.17 12.13 -18.70
N SER A 882 0.13 11.93 -18.48
CA SER A 882 0.68 10.83 -17.70
C SER A 882 1.15 11.36 -16.34
N HIS A 883 1.25 10.46 -15.36
CA HIS A 883 1.59 10.81 -13.97
C HIS A 883 2.53 9.79 -13.33
N ARG A 884 3.44 10.25 -12.48
CA ARG A 884 4.35 9.43 -11.66
C ARG A 884 4.47 10.00 -10.24
N LEU A 885 4.64 9.13 -9.25
CA LEU A 885 5.09 9.57 -7.91
C LEU A 885 6.55 10.02 -7.97
N ILE A 886 6.89 11.02 -7.18
CA ILE A 886 8.26 11.49 -6.96
C ILE A 886 8.84 10.74 -5.74
N PRO A 887 10.12 10.31 -5.78
CA PRO A 887 11.09 10.52 -6.86
C PRO A 887 10.86 9.63 -8.10
N VAL A 888 11.07 10.23 -9.27
CA VAL A 888 10.95 9.61 -10.59
C VAL A 888 12.30 9.00 -11.00
N THR A 889 12.28 7.76 -11.48
CA THR A 889 13.46 7.10 -12.05
C THR A 889 13.66 7.41 -13.54
N ASP A 890 14.84 7.13 -14.07
CA ASP A 890 15.13 7.18 -15.52
C ASP A 890 14.07 6.44 -16.36
N ARG A 891 13.73 5.20 -15.98
CA ARG A 891 12.68 4.41 -16.64
C ARG A 891 11.30 5.01 -16.48
N ASP A 892 10.99 5.57 -15.30
CA ASP A 892 9.72 6.26 -15.09
C ASP A 892 9.60 7.48 -16.01
N ALA A 893 10.68 8.24 -16.23
CA ALA A 893 10.68 9.40 -17.13
C ALA A 893 10.42 9.00 -18.59
N THR A 894 11.13 7.99 -19.11
CA THR A 894 10.88 7.43 -20.45
C THR A 894 9.43 6.94 -20.58
N SER A 895 8.96 6.20 -19.58
CA SER A 895 7.60 5.67 -19.54
C SER A 895 6.55 6.79 -19.47
N LEU A 896 6.81 7.85 -18.68
CA LEU A 896 5.94 9.02 -18.56
C LEU A 896 5.75 9.70 -19.92
N ILE A 897 6.82 9.89 -20.69
CA ILE A 897 6.75 10.48 -22.04
C ILE A 897 6.00 9.58 -23.01
N ARG A 898 6.26 8.26 -22.99
CA ARG A 898 5.63 7.32 -23.93
C ARG A 898 4.17 7.00 -23.62
N SER A 899 3.72 7.23 -22.38
CA SER A 899 2.36 6.88 -21.93
C SER A 899 1.26 7.83 -22.39
N VAL A 900 1.59 9.03 -22.87
CA VAL A 900 0.57 9.96 -23.39
C VAL A 900 0.10 9.49 -24.76
N ARG A 901 -1.20 9.54 -25.04
CA ARG A 901 -1.76 9.02 -26.31
C ARG A 901 -1.23 9.77 -27.52
N THR A 902 -0.88 11.03 -27.32
CA THR A 902 -0.28 11.92 -28.33
C THR A 902 1.24 11.80 -28.45
N ALA A 903 1.89 10.87 -27.73
CA ALA A 903 3.33 10.63 -27.79
C ALA A 903 3.89 10.42 -29.22
N PRO A 904 3.18 9.81 -30.19
CA PRO A 904 3.68 9.71 -31.56
C PRO A 904 4.10 11.05 -32.20
N LEU A 905 3.52 12.18 -31.77
CA LEU A 905 3.93 13.51 -32.24
C LEU A 905 5.38 13.86 -31.84
N LEU A 906 5.88 13.30 -30.74
CA LEU A 906 7.26 13.47 -30.28
C LEU A 906 8.25 12.61 -31.08
N PHE A 907 7.80 11.52 -31.70
CA PHE A 907 8.65 10.51 -32.34
C PHE A 907 8.53 10.46 -33.87
N GLY A 908 7.99 11.51 -34.50
CA GLY A 908 8.02 11.67 -35.96
C GLY A 908 6.72 11.36 -36.71
N TRP A 909 5.57 11.70 -36.14
CA TRP A 909 4.26 11.54 -36.80
C TRP A 909 4.15 12.37 -38.10
N ARG A 910 3.66 11.73 -39.18
CA ARG A 910 3.51 12.34 -40.51
C ARG A 910 4.78 12.99 -41.07
N GLY A 911 5.95 12.42 -40.76
CA GLY A 911 7.23 12.87 -41.30
C GLY A 911 7.84 14.07 -40.57
N SER A 912 7.31 14.45 -39.40
CA SER A 912 8.02 15.39 -38.52
C SER A 912 9.33 14.78 -38.03
N ALA A 913 10.32 15.62 -37.72
CA ALA A 913 11.53 15.16 -37.06
C ALA A 913 11.20 14.75 -35.61
N PRO A 914 11.74 13.62 -35.10
CA PRO A 914 11.67 13.30 -33.69
C PRO A 914 12.26 14.42 -32.84
N VAL A 915 11.69 14.63 -31.66
CA VAL A 915 12.19 15.61 -30.68
C VAL A 915 13.35 15.02 -29.88
N ASP A 916 14.12 15.88 -29.21
CA ASP A 916 15.14 15.49 -28.25
C ASP A 916 14.50 14.94 -26.96
N ALA A 917 14.11 13.66 -27.00
CA ALA A 917 13.47 12.98 -25.88
C ALA A 917 14.41 12.88 -24.65
N ALA A 918 15.73 12.78 -24.86
CA ALA A 918 16.69 12.69 -23.77
C ALA A 918 16.75 13.99 -22.96
N ALA A 919 16.76 15.15 -23.63
CA ALA A 919 16.68 16.44 -22.95
C ALA A 919 15.37 16.58 -22.15
N LEU A 920 14.26 16.06 -22.68
CA LEU A 920 12.96 16.07 -22.00
C LEU A 920 12.95 15.15 -20.78
N GLU A 921 13.52 13.95 -20.87
CA GLU A 921 13.70 13.03 -19.74
C GLU A 921 14.52 13.68 -18.62
N GLU A 922 15.65 14.31 -18.96
CA GLU A 922 16.49 15.03 -18.00
C GLU A 922 15.72 16.15 -17.30
N LEU A 923 14.93 16.94 -18.03
CA LEU A 923 14.09 18.00 -17.44
C LEU A 923 13.09 17.43 -16.43
N LEU A 924 12.42 16.33 -16.76
CA LEU A 924 11.46 15.66 -15.86
C LEU A 924 12.16 15.17 -14.57
N LEU A 925 13.34 14.59 -14.70
CA LEU A 925 14.14 14.11 -13.58
C LEU A 925 14.63 15.26 -12.69
N ARG A 926 15.06 16.38 -13.28
CA ARG A 926 15.46 17.58 -12.52
C ARG A 926 14.29 18.21 -11.76
N VAL A 927 13.10 18.28 -12.36
CA VAL A 927 11.89 18.75 -11.67
C VAL A 927 11.51 17.79 -10.54
N SER A 928 11.59 16.48 -10.77
CA SER A 928 11.38 15.48 -9.73
C SER A 928 12.34 15.70 -8.56
N ARG A 929 13.63 15.88 -8.85
CA ARG A 929 14.67 16.07 -7.82
C ARG A 929 14.44 17.33 -6.99
N LEU A 930 14.11 18.45 -7.62
CA LEU A 930 13.77 19.71 -6.94
C LEU A 930 12.65 19.55 -5.89
N VAL A 931 11.60 18.82 -6.25
CA VAL A 931 10.42 18.64 -5.38
C VAL A 931 10.68 17.57 -4.30
N ASP A 932 11.53 16.59 -4.59
CA ASP A 932 11.94 15.56 -3.62
C ASP A 932 12.83 16.15 -2.52
N ASP A 933 13.86 16.90 -2.93
CA ASP A 933 14.83 17.57 -2.04
C ASP A 933 14.17 18.70 -1.22
N HIS A 934 13.14 19.37 -1.78
CA HIS A 934 12.47 20.50 -1.14
C HIS A 934 10.94 20.32 -1.10
N PRO A 935 10.40 19.65 -0.07
CA PRO A 935 8.97 19.41 0.10
C PRO A 935 8.15 20.70 0.30
N GLU A 936 8.81 21.81 0.60
CA GLU A 936 8.26 23.16 0.61
C GLU A 936 7.77 23.61 -0.77
N VAL A 937 8.32 23.03 -1.85
CA VAL A 937 7.94 23.29 -3.24
C VAL A 937 6.66 22.52 -3.56
N VAL A 938 5.53 23.06 -3.08
CA VAL A 938 4.22 22.38 -3.19
C VAL A 938 3.62 22.37 -4.60
N ALA A 939 4.10 23.22 -5.51
CA ALA A 939 3.75 23.13 -6.92
C ALA A 939 4.81 23.74 -7.84
N VAL A 940 5.07 23.07 -8.96
CA VAL A 940 5.86 23.57 -10.10
C VAL A 940 5.04 23.38 -11.37
N THR A 941 4.98 24.37 -12.23
CA THR A 941 4.38 24.26 -13.57
C THR A 941 5.30 24.88 -14.58
N LEU A 942 5.74 24.10 -15.56
CA LEU A 942 6.49 24.53 -16.73
C LEU A 942 5.57 24.43 -17.94
N GLU A 943 5.16 25.58 -18.47
CA GLU A 943 4.18 25.66 -19.57
C GLU A 943 4.32 26.97 -20.37
N PRO A 944 4.56 26.90 -21.70
CA PRO A 944 4.94 25.70 -22.46
C PRO A 944 6.44 25.39 -22.32
N VAL A 945 6.78 24.11 -22.48
CA VAL A 945 8.15 23.63 -22.74
C VAL A 945 8.20 23.18 -24.20
N VAL A 946 8.94 23.90 -25.03
CA VAL A 946 9.09 23.59 -26.46
C VAL A 946 10.23 22.58 -26.61
N VAL A 947 9.93 21.38 -27.12
CA VAL A 947 10.93 20.33 -27.33
C VAL A 947 11.24 20.26 -28.82
N ALA A 948 12.43 20.69 -29.20
CA ALA A 948 12.90 20.72 -30.58
C ALA A 948 13.65 19.42 -30.90
N PRO A 949 14.04 19.17 -32.17
CA PRO A 949 14.88 18.03 -32.52
C PRO A 949 16.26 18.02 -31.83
N HIS A 950 16.73 19.19 -31.39
CA HIS A 950 17.97 19.34 -30.63
C HIS A 950 17.70 20.28 -29.44
N GLY A 951 17.61 19.71 -28.24
CA GLY A 951 17.33 20.44 -27.00
C GLY A 951 15.88 20.89 -26.81
N LEU A 952 15.66 21.64 -25.73
CA LEU A 952 14.36 22.19 -25.34
C LEU A 952 14.47 23.62 -24.81
N SER A 953 13.34 24.33 -24.82
CA SER A 953 13.22 25.69 -24.31
C SER A 953 12.02 25.80 -23.36
N VAL A 954 12.27 26.09 -22.09
CA VAL A 954 11.21 26.37 -21.10
C VAL A 954 10.78 27.83 -21.24
N LEU A 955 9.59 28.09 -21.77
CA LEU A 955 9.11 29.45 -22.07
C LEU A 955 8.33 30.10 -20.93
N GLY A 956 7.75 29.29 -20.05
CA GLY A 956 6.99 29.76 -18.90
C GLY A 956 7.16 28.83 -17.71
N ALA A 957 7.29 29.41 -16.53
CA ALA A 957 7.40 28.67 -15.28
C ALA A 957 6.65 29.39 -14.15
N SER A 958 6.09 28.60 -13.24
CA SER A 958 5.48 29.06 -12.00
C SER A 958 5.84 28.10 -10.88
N VAL A 959 6.28 28.64 -9.74
CA VAL A 959 6.61 27.87 -8.54
C VAL A 959 5.83 28.42 -7.36
N ARG A 960 5.20 27.53 -6.60
CA ARG A 960 4.52 27.86 -5.35
C ARG A 960 5.21 27.18 -4.18
N LEU A 961 5.57 27.96 -3.19
CA LEU A 961 6.13 27.51 -1.91
C LEU A 961 5.05 27.53 -0.84
N ALA A 962 5.07 26.55 0.05
CA ALA A 962 4.31 26.56 1.30
C ALA A 962 5.01 25.63 2.30
N PRO A 963 4.78 25.78 3.61
CA PRO A 963 5.20 24.76 4.57
C PRO A 963 4.69 23.38 4.12
N PRO A 964 5.55 22.35 4.08
CA PRO A 964 5.13 21.05 3.60
C PRO A 964 3.98 20.52 4.45
N PRO A 965 3.00 19.82 3.86
CA PRO A 965 2.02 19.11 4.66
C PRO A 965 2.74 18.10 5.56
N ALA A 966 2.25 17.90 6.78
CA ALA A 966 2.81 16.90 7.69
C ALA A 966 2.98 15.55 6.98
N ARG A 967 4.22 15.04 6.99
CA ARG A 967 4.58 13.72 6.45
C ARG A 967 4.24 12.65 7.49
N ASP A 968 2.97 12.26 7.54
CA ASP A 968 2.49 11.21 8.47
C ASP A 968 3.01 9.80 8.10
N ASP A 969 3.63 9.62 6.93
CA ASP A 969 4.15 8.35 6.39
C ASP A 969 5.58 8.01 6.82
N LEU A 970 6.35 9.01 7.25
CA LEU A 970 7.65 8.87 7.92
C LEU A 970 7.51 8.97 9.45
N GLY A 971 6.28 9.17 9.92
CA GLY A 971 5.91 9.17 11.33
C GLY A 971 5.99 7.76 11.93
N PRO A 972 5.88 7.64 13.25
CA PRO A 972 5.84 6.35 13.91
C PRO A 972 4.63 5.53 13.44
N ARG A 973 4.66 4.21 13.61
CA ARG A 973 3.51 3.38 13.23
C ARG A 973 2.30 3.76 14.10
N THR A 974 1.23 4.22 13.46
CA THR A 974 -0.02 4.59 14.13
C THR A 974 -1.20 3.99 13.39
N LEU A 975 -2.24 3.62 14.15
CA LEU A 975 -3.56 3.42 13.58
C LEU A 975 -4.19 4.79 13.34
N PRO A 976 -5.03 4.95 12.30
CA PRO A 976 -5.70 6.22 12.03
C PRO A 976 -6.41 6.75 13.27
N ALA A 977 -6.11 8.01 13.62
CA ALA A 977 -6.84 8.79 14.62
C ALA A 977 -8.16 9.29 14.02
N TYR A 978 -9.22 9.34 14.82
CA TYR A 978 -10.59 9.64 14.39
C TYR A 978 -11.15 10.96 14.87
#